data_AF-A0A0G0UD87-F1
#
_entry.id   AF-A0A0G0UD87-F1
#
_cell.length_a   1.000
_cell.length_b   1.000
_cell.length_c   1.000
_cell.angle_alpha   90.00
_cell.angle_beta   90.00
_cell.angle_gamma   90.00
#
_symmetry.space_group_name_H-M   'P 1'
#
loop_
_entity.id
_entity.type
_entity.pdbx_description
1 polymer ?
#
loop_
_entity_poly.entity_id
_entity_poly.type
_entity_poly.pdbx_seq_one_letter_code
_entity_poly.pdbx_strand_id
1 'polypeptide(L)'
;MEKSNFFLYTEDSILYYMGIFGREKGPLSEPSEPRESEPKKYENHTTERSGGHSHEQHTAEPVLEKDRAHFDAEEQHLRNLIDTLQDRTEKLQDVELEKRVESVPVRRTFVQTIETVKKKIAEWFAARKERVLDKKIKTVLKFYSFAKDGIRLDAKELVELVRGLSETQVERHPDLIESARKQFVDSLERLTKYRFYSPSNDYDFQSIQHVTDLFYSQPVIFESFFQDEHVQTLQDKIFTSALYTGQLLASDIGKRIRMRPERMKELAAQALCDTVKNLSVRDADLVYDVKILIKDFHVDQETVDAVAFQYVLDNLTSDYPYKSAEDVQEFFGLSEESFQTLMQHHKETLKPLCYKAAANALIHSGNPIHSVGKILTAFKIPEVDINGFREFLSACPEKVEETVLTRLTRADFSEKMESFFTTLIPVHELIREEKGQAAVRKGLHHLISEHPSFLHTLRAYMERFGLNPETLRSDPETFQSVRHGVAKELVAETFVWPSREFFDFFGISEEQLRIYIEISRKITDSPSQEVQKLRDALIVQLLDSERPVEDYEKIESIFLKNNIPTVGKCYGVFEVLYPPKRLIEKIGTHSSPVLQQAGSRKRYAILYQDLLRIHIESGNRSLKEYAEVLQEGSDLLVKYERDGLTGLDTKERERLCVFVGKLETLLAKSALDTAPEAFQVARLADLEKRIVHVRKGLKVRVEQSVLERISEMFLRPAGVSSMEELLERMRSTRQAADERNRRSVANKREKRNTEEPIFDLQVGDFLKGVDIQYISNILQNGSVAKEFLGASSDSDSTPLDTDVSMVSAEDAQGGFEHAVYKSLAKDYGDLLFCLRDRGQYQHTESSTPVERDRDKWELFKTGVVSEYHYGIRTGFPSTQIDFMIVKTGLSVDTKALERLFFEIAKNGFYIPVVDFSGKIILSPEAYDGYRACFAGLESFDGPPLAFQPVVSGDRSYEKIMKLMVSVAEDRERVQETTVGIHRELEQILAGLGVRLRSEFDTSILGAELSDIGSTGRHTNMPGDFDFDFSLKLDAKDFSRAQELAETIKGAMLMKTDDSHREEEGYYQLRVKGVTRLGSLHLKQPLDIDIGFSRKADMNVYGSHDALRDKLHMIEKTYGEQARDQVLANIVFTKQILKQGNAYKKQEHGGMGGVGVEHWILANGGNMETAFRRFLEAAYEEKKRIPYEKFREKYHVMDAGINVKFMVHDDFIRVLKPSGYAAMLDVIEKYFK
;
A
#
# COMPACT_ATOMS: atom_id res chain seq x y z
N MET A 1 60.95 -45.45 57.11
CA MET A 1 61.95 -45.41 58.19
C MET A 1 62.28 -43.94 58.42
N GLU A 2 61.54 -43.30 59.31
CA GLU A 2 61.96 -43.11 60.72
C GLU A 2 63.30 -42.39 60.84
N LYS A 3 63.22 -41.17 61.38
CA LYS A 3 64.07 -40.56 62.43
C LYS A 3 65.44 -41.26 62.56
N SER A 4 66.58 -40.59 62.44
CA SER A 4 66.93 -39.27 62.96
C SER A 4 68.45 -39.15 62.78
N ASN A 5 68.98 -37.95 62.54
CA ASN A 5 70.10 -37.41 63.31
C ASN A 5 70.37 -35.98 62.88
N PHE A 6 69.88 -35.07 63.72
CA PHE A 6 70.26 -33.66 63.76
C PHE A 6 71.77 -33.56 64.00
N PHE A 7 72.51 -32.98 63.06
CA PHE A 7 73.84 -32.43 63.30
C PHE A 7 73.87 -30.96 62.91
N LEU A 8 74.42 -30.17 63.83
CA LEU A 8 74.41 -28.72 63.93
C LEU A 8 75.01 -28.03 62.70
N TYR A 9 74.26 -27.07 62.14
CA TYR A 9 74.66 -26.23 61.03
C TYR A 9 75.64 -25.15 61.51
N THR A 10 76.91 -25.25 61.10
CA THR A 10 77.91 -24.18 61.23
C THR A 10 77.90 -23.27 60.00
N GLU A 11 78.20 -21.98 60.20
CA GLU A 11 78.14 -20.91 59.17
C GLU A 11 78.99 -21.23 57.92
N ASP A 12 80.10 -21.94 58.09
CA ASP A 12 80.99 -22.37 57.01
C ASP A 12 80.35 -23.43 56.07
N SER A 13 79.47 -24.28 56.58
CA SER A 13 78.77 -25.31 55.80
C SER A 13 77.77 -24.69 54.83
N ILE A 14 77.20 -23.55 55.21
CA ILE A 14 76.24 -22.78 54.43
C ILE A 14 76.96 -21.92 53.39
N LEU A 15 78.15 -21.37 53.71
CA LEU A 15 79.02 -20.73 52.73
C LEU A 15 79.57 -21.70 51.68
N TYR A 16 79.82 -22.97 52.03
CA TYR A 16 80.22 -24.00 51.06
C TYR A 16 79.10 -24.32 50.06
N TYR A 17 77.84 -24.37 50.49
CA TYR A 17 76.69 -24.58 49.59
C TYR A 17 76.38 -23.37 48.70
N MET A 18 76.65 -22.13 49.17
CA MET A 18 76.56 -20.93 48.32
C MET A 18 77.77 -20.77 47.38
N GLY A 19 78.95 -21.22 47.80
CA GLY A 19 80.19 -21.16 47.02
C GLY A 19 80.23 -22.09 45.80
N ILE A 20 79.31 -23.06 45.70
CA ILE A 20 79.15 -23.93 44.53
C ILE A 20 78.34 -23.25 43.40
N PHE A 21 77.65 -22.13 43.67
CA PHE A 21 77.03 -21.28 42.64
C PHE A 21 77.89 -20.07 42.23
N GLY A 22 79.08 -19.92 42.82
CA GLY A 22 79.98 -18.79 42.62
C GLY A 22 81.42 -19.21 42.38
N ARG A 23 81.70 -19.87 41.25
CA ARG A 23 83.02 -19.79 40.61
C ARG A 23 82.87 -19.45 39.14
N GLU A 24 82.93 -18.15 38.89
CA GLU A 24 83.20 -17.52 37.60
C GLU A 24 84.56 -17.97 37.03
N LYS A 25 84.69 -17.94 35.69
CA LYS A 25 85.80 -17.35 34.87
C LYS A 25 85.86 -18.04 33.50
N GLY A 26 86.05 -17.37 32.36
CA GLY A 26 86.58 -16.01 32.13
C GLY A 26 86.34 -15.56 30.68
N PRO A 27 87.00 -14.48 30.23
CA PRO A 27 86.36 -13.33 29.58
C PRO A 27 86.24 -13.50 28.07
N LEU A 28 85.13 -13.05 27.50
CA LEU A 28 85.05 -12.67 26.10
C LEU A 28 84.98 -11.15 26.03
N SER A 29 85.95 -10.62 25.29
CA SER A 29 86.24 -9.23 24.98
C SER A 29 85.07 -8.51 24.28
N GLU A 30 85.12 -7.19 24.40
CA GLU A 30 84.28 -6.17 23.78
C GLU A 30 83.95 -6.42 22.29
N PRO A 31 82.74 -6.02 21.81
CA PRO A 31 82.49 -5.83 20.39
C PRO A 31 82.81 -4.39 19.99
N SER A 32 83.82 -4.25 19.14
CA SER A 32 84.14 -3.08 18.32
C SER A 32 83.02 -2.76 17.31
N GLU A 33 82.93 -1.48 16.95
CA GLU A 33 82.04 -0.83 15.98
C GLU A 33 81.99 -1.47 14.57
N PRO A 34 80.90 -1.22 13.82
CA PRO A 34 80.77 -1.59 12.41
C PRO A 34 81.44 -0.54 11.50
N ARG A 35 82.18 -1.00 10.48
CA ARG A 35 82.66 -0.16 9.38
C ARG A 35 81.59 0.00 8.29
N GLU A 36 81.51 1.24 7.84
CA GLU A 36 80.88 1.81 6.64
C GLU A 36 81.04 0.96 5.37
N SER A 37 80.04 1.03 4.49
CA SER A 37 80.24 1.59 3.13
C SER A 37 78.91 1.77 2.39
N GLU A 38 78.55 3.04 2.19
CA GLU A 38 77.82 3.62 1.06
C GLU A 38 78.38 3.18 -0.34
N PRO A 39 77.87 3.66 -1.49
CA PRO A 39 76.47 3.90 -1.92
C PRO A 39 76.27 3.44 -3.40
N LYS A 40 75.03 3.41 -3.91
CA LYS A 40 74.76 3.75 -5.33
C LYS A 40 73.42 4.47 -5.53
N LYS A 41 73.51 5.74 -5.94
CA LYS A 41 72.52 6.56 -6.64
C LYS A 41 72.28 5.99 -8.06
N TYR A 42 71.17 6.22 -8.78
CA TYR A 42 70.72 7.53 -9.30
C TYR A 42 69.31 7.45 -9.96
N GLU A 43 68.49 8.45 -9.64
CA GLU A 43 67.58 9.29 -10.47
C GLU A 43 66.43 8.74 -11.34
N ASN A 44 65.22 9.16 -10.91
CA ASN A 44 64.14 9.92 -11.59
C ASN A 44 63.64 9.53 -13.00
N HIS A 45 62.34 9.25 -13.12
CA HIS A 45 61.39 10.07 -13.90
C HIS A 45 59.92 9.74 -13.58
N THR A 46 59.11 10.79 -13.49
CA THR A 46 57.65 10.84 -13.29
C THR A 46 56.86 10.53 -14.56
N THR A 47 55.77 9.75 -14.46
CA THR A 47 54.40 10.06 -14.94
C THR A 47 53.43 8.93 -14.61
N GLU A 48 52.26 9.33 -14.09
CA GLU A 48 50.93 8.68 -14.08
C GLU A 48 50.81 7.15 -14.12
N ARG A 49 50.21 6.57 -13.08
CA ARG A 49 49.46 5.31 -13.20
C ARG A 49 48.33 5.17 -12.18
N SER A 50 47.15 4.95 -12.72
CA SER A 50 46.11 4.08 -12.21
C SER A 50 46.65 2.66 -11.90
N GLY A 51 46.04 1.98 -10.93
CA GLY A 51 46.22 0.56 -10.66
C GLY A 51 46.67 0.27 -9.23
N GLY A 52 45.84 -0.47 -8.48
CA GLY A 52 46.17 -0.90 -7.11
C GLY A 52 47.19 -2.02 -7.04
N HIS A 53 47.72 -2.26 -5.82
CA HIS A 53 47.88 -3.57 -5.18
C HIS A 53 48.51 -3.45 -3.77
N SER A 54 48.22 -4.49 -2.99
CA SER A 54 48.68 -4.90 -1.65
C SER A 54 50.11 -4.53 -1.22
N HIS A 55 50.30 -4.36 0.11
CA HIS A 55 51.63 -4.47 0.74
C HIS A 55 51.63 -5.53 1.86
N GLU A 56 52.36 -6.61 1.63
CA GLU A 56 52.89 -7.53 2.65
C GLU A 56 53.96 -6.81 3.49
N GLN A 57 53.98 -7.10 4.79
CA GLN A 57 54.97 -6.60 5.76
C GLN A 57 56.16 -7.57 5.83
N HIS A 58 57.40 -7.05 5.77
CA HIS A 58 58.61 -7.79 6.12
C HIS A 58 58.97 -7.49 7.59
N THR A 59 58.92 -8.47 8.48
CA THR A 59 59.30 -8.34 9.92
C THR A 59 60.64 -9.01 10.21
N ALA A 60 61.47 -8.35 11.02
CA ALA A 60 62.78 -8.83 11.49
C ALA A 60 62.69 -9.82 12.68
N GLU A 61 61.63 -10.63 12.71
CA GLU A 61 61.30 -11.56 13.80
C GLU A 61 62.34 -12.66 14.10
N PRO A 62 63.04 -13.30 13.13
CA PRO A 62 63.77 -14.53 13.42
C PRO A 62 65.03 -14.37 14.29
N VAL A 63 65.58 -13.15 14.38
CA VAL A 63 66.78 -12.86 15.18
C VAL A 63 66.41 -12.51 16.62
N LEU A 64 65.30 -11.79 16.82
CA LEU A 64 64.78 -11.41 18.13
C LEU A 64 64.26 -12.60 18.92
N GLU A 65 63.65 -13.58 18.24
CA GLU A 65 63.10 -14.77 18.90
C GLU A 65 64.20 -15.65 19.54
N LYS A 66 65.38 -15.71 18.92
CA LYS A 66 66.50 -16.54 19.38
C LYS A 66 67.20 -15.96 20.60
N ASP A 67 67.39 -14.63 20.62
CA ASP A 67 67.99 -13.93 21.77
C ASP A 67 66.98 -13.79 22.91
N ARG A 68 65.69 -13.56 22.61
CA ARG A 68 64.61 -13.52 23.62
C ARG A 68 64.43 -14.86 24.31
N ALA A 69 64.43 -15.96 23.55
CA ALA A 69 64.39 -17.31 24.12
C ALA A 69 65.61 -17.61 25.01
N HIS A 70 66.79 -17.07 24.69
CA HIS A 70 67.97 -17.25 25.52
C HIS A 70 67.86 -16.53 26.88
N PHE A 71 67.36 -15.29 26.88
CA PHE A 71 67.15 -14.51 28.12
C PHE A 71 66.02 -15.05 28.98
N ASP A 72 64.92 -15.48 28.36
CA ASP A 72 63.77 -16.04 29.08
C ASP A 72 64.13 -17.42 29.69
N ALA A 73 64.98 -18.21 29.02
CA ALA A 73 65.53 -19.45 29.56
C ALA A 73 66.47 -19.23 30.76
N GLU A 74 67.32 -18.21 30.74
CA GLU A 74 68.14 -17.83 31.91
C GLU A 74 67.26 -17.39 33.09
N GLU A 75 66.23 -16.58 32.84
CA GLU A 75 65.31 -16.11 33.89
C GLU A 75 64.50 -17.28 34.48
N GLN A 76 64.04 -18.22 33.65
CA GLN A 76 63.30 -19.39 34.13
C GLN A 76 64.18 -20.37 34.92
N HIS A 77 65.43 -20.59 34.50
CA HIS A 77 66.37 -21.43 35.25
C HIS A 77 66.62 -20.86 36.66
N LEU A 78 66.75 -19.53 36.74
CA LEU A 78 66.93 -18.80 37.99
C LEU A 78 65.70 -18.89 38.92
N ARG A 79 64.49 -18.80 38.37
CA ARG A 79 63.24 -18.99 39.14
C ARG A 79 63.10 -20.40 39.68
N ASN A 80 63.38 -21.43 38.88
CA ASN A 80 63.31 -22.83 39.32
C ASN A 80 64.30 -23.14 40.45
N LEU A 81 65.48 -22.51 40.45
CA LEU A 81 66.47 -22.65 41.52
C LEU A 81 65.97 -22.01 42.82
N ILE A 82 65.30 -20.86 42.75
CA ILE A 82 64.68 -20.19 43.90
C ILE A 82 63.59 -21.07 44.50
N ASP A 83 62.69 -21.58 43.69
CA ASP A 83 61.57 -22.41 44.16
C ASP A 83 62.08 -23.69 44.84
N THR A 84 63.13 -24.32 44.29
CA THR A 84 63.74 -25.51 44.89
C THR A 84 64.37 -25.21 46.26
N LEU A 85 64.98 -24.04 46.43
CA LEU A 85 65.56 -23.61 47.70
C LEU A 85 64.48 -23.20 48.70
N GLN A 86 63.40 -22.55 48.25
CA GLN A 86 62.26 -22.20 49.10
C GLN A 86 61.51 -23.44 49.59
N ASP A 87 61.20 -24.42 48.72
CA ASP A 87 60.54 -25.68 49.07
C ASP A 87 61.36 -26.50 50.10
N ARG A 88 62.69 -26.54 49.96
CA ARG A 88 63.57 -27.17 50.97
C ARG A 88 63.62 -26.40 52.29
N THR A 89 63.45 -25.08 52.25
CA THR A 89 63.45 -24.24 53.45
C THR A 89 62.12 -24.33 54.20
N GLU A 90 60.99 -24.44 53.48
CA GLU A 90 59.65 -24.59 54.05
C GLU A 90 59.43 -26.00 54.63
N LYS A 91 59.96 -27.05 54.01
CA LYS A 91 59.93 -28.43 54.56
C LYS A 91 60.72 -28.62 55.86
N LEU A 92 61.56 -27.67 56.24
CA LEU A 92 62.27 -27.65 57.54
C LEU A 92 61.45 -26.97 58.66
N GLN A 93 60.34 -26.30 58.35
CA GLN A 93 59.48 -25.59 59.32
C GLN A 93 58.30 -26.44 59.84
N ASP A 94 58.19 -27.72 59.45
CA ASP A 94 57.09 -28.59 59.87
C ASP A 94 57.22 -29.03 61.36
N VAL A 95 56.08 -29.08 62.05
CA VAL A 95 55.84 -28.88 63.50
C VAL A 95 56.53 -29.88 64.46
N GLU A 96 57.30 -30.85 63.97
CA GLU A 96 57.93 -31.89 64.79
C GLU A 96 59.37 -31.60 65.25
N LEU A 97 60.02 -30.54 64.75
CA LEU A 97 61.38 -30.14 65.19
C LEU A 97 61.42 -29.06 66.27
N GLU A 98 60.33 -28.32 66.42
CA GLU A 98 60.14 -27.31 67.47
C GLU A 98 60.10 -27.89 68.90
N LYS A 99 59.89 -29.21 69.04
CA LYS A 99 59.79 -29.91 70.32
C LYS A 99 61.04 -30.71 70.73
N ARG A 100 62.08 -30.80 69.88
CA ARG A 100 63.26 -31.67 70.12
C ARG A 100 64.60 -30.95 70.34
N VAL A 101 64.61 -29.62 70.43
CA VAL A 101 65.82 -28.84 70.74
C VAL A 101 65.60 -28.09 72.06
N GLU A 102 66.08 -28.65 73.17
CA GLU A 102 65.79 -28.22 74.55
C GLU A 102 66.64 -27.03 75.05
N SER A 103 67.34 -26.28 74.18
CA SER A 103 67.96 -25.02 74.59
C SER A 103 67.70 -23.88 73.59
N VAL A 104 67.15 -22.78 74.12
CA VAL A 104 66.79 -21.54 73.39
C VAL A 104 67.92 -20.94 72.53
N PRO A 105 69.22 -21.01 72.90
CA PRO A 105 70.28 -20.37 72.12
C PRO A 105 70.47 -20.96 70.72
N VAL A 106 70.38 -22.29 70.55
CA VAL A 106 70.65 -22.96 69.25
C VAL A 106 69.56 -22.64 68.21
N ARG A 107 68.32 -22.45 68.67
CA ARG A 107 67.16 -22.16 67.82
C ARG A 107 67.23 -20.76 67.20
N ARG A 108 67.80 -19.80 67.92
CA ARG A 108 67.95 -18.41 67.44
C ARG A 108 69.05 -18.30 66.38
N THR A 109 70.16 -19.01 66.58
CA THR A 109 71.28 -19.01 65.63
C THR A 109 70.88 -19.62 64.28
N PHE A 110 70.14 -20.73 64.28
CA PHE A 110 69.71 -21.40 63.04
C PHE A 110 68.78 -20.52 62.18
N VAL A 111 67.81 -19.83 62.80
CA VAL A 111 66.90 -18.91 62.08
C VAL A 111 67.65 -17.70 61.52
N GLN A 112 68.60 -17.13 62.27
CA GLN A 112 69.42 -16.01 61.80
C GLN A 112 70.30 -16.38 60.60
N THR A 113 70.84 -17.60 60.55
CA THR A 113 71.64 -18.04 59.41
C THR A 113 70.80 -18.21 58.14
N ILE A 114 69.57 -18.73 58.25
CA ILE A 114 68.64 -18.83 57.09
C ILE A 114 68.23 -17.45 56.56
N GLU A 115 67.91 -16.51 57.44
CA GLU A 115 67.58 -15.13 57.09
C GLU A 115 68.76 -14.45 56.34
N THR A 116 69.99 -14.65 56.81
CA THR A 116 71.19 -14.06 56.20
C THR A 116 71.45 -14.62 54.79
N VAL A 117 71.21 -15.92 54.57
CA VAL A 117 71.31 -16.55 53.25
C VAL A 117 70.25 -16.00 52.30
N LYS A 118 68.99 -15.89 52.74
CA LYS A 118 67.91 -15.32 51.94
C LYS A 118 68.24 -13.89 51.48
N LYS A 119 68.79 -13.07 52.38
CA LYS A 119 69.19 -11.70 52.07
C LYS A 119 70.31 -11.62 51.03
N LYS A 120 71.38 -12.42 51.16
CA LYS A 120 72.49 -12.41 50.20
C LYS A 120 72.09 -12.93 48.82
N ILE A 121 71.18 -13.89 48.74
CA ILE A 121 70.62 -14.37 47.46
C ILE A 121 69.81 -13.27 46.78
N ALA A 122 68.96 -12.56 47.53
CA ALA A 122 68.15 -11.46 47.00
C ALA A 122 69.01 -10.29 46.46
N GLU A 123 70.08 -9.93 47.18
CA GLU A 123 71.02 -8.87 46.76
C GLU A 123 71.78 -9.26 45.48
N TRP A 124 72.25 -10.50 45.38
CA TRP A 124 72.90 -11.00 44.15
C TRP A 124 71.94 -11.02 42.95
N PHE A 125 70.68 -11.40 43.18
CA PHE A 125 69.63 -11.38 42.14
C PHE A 125 69.32 -9.98 41.63
N ALA A 126 69.17 -9.01 42.53
CA ALA A 126 68.92 -7.62 42.16
C ALA A 126 70.03 -7.07 41.25
N ALA A 127 71.29 -7.30 41.62
CA ALA A 127 72.45 -6.83 40.87
C ALA A 127 72.69 -7.55 39.52
N ARG A 128 72.17 -8.77 39.35
CA ARG A 128 72.24 -9.52 38.08
C ARG A 128 71.09 -9.14 37.14
N LYS A 129 69.88 -8.95 37.68
CA LYS A 129 68.68 -8.50 36.94
C LYS A 129 68.86 -7.11 36.34
N GLU A 130 69.48 -6.20 37.08
CA GLU A 130 69.78 -4.83 36.62
C GLU A 130 70.76 -4.83 35.43
N ARG A 131 71.77 -5.70 35.44
CA ARG A 131 72.74 -5.83 34.33
C ARG A 131 72.17 -6.45 33.06
N VAL A 132 71.20 -7.36 33.17
CA VAL A 132 70.48 -7.93 32.01
C VAL A 132 69.53 -6.89 31.40
N LEU A 133 68.88 -6.08 32.25
CA LEU A 133 67.98 -5.00 31.82
C LEU A 133 68.75 -3.87 31.11
N ASP A 134 69.93 -3.49 31.61
CA ASP A 134 70.78 -2.47 31.00
C ASP A 134 71.37 -2.91 29.64
N LYS A 135 71.64 -4.22 29.46
CA LYS A 135 71.97 -4.81 28.15
C LYS A 135 70.77 -4.84 27.20
N LYS A 136 69.54 -5.14 27.66
CA LYS A 136 68.31 -5.06 26.84
C LYS A 136 68.06 -3.63 26.35
N ILE A 137 68.19 -2.63 27.22
CA ILE A 137 67.99 -1.20 26.88
C ILE A 137 69.02 -0.73 25.84
N LYS A 138 70.30 -1.11 25.97
CA LYS A 138 71.33 -0.76 24.97
C LYS A 138 71.13 -1.41 23.59
N THR A 139 70.65 -2.65 23.53
CA THR A 139 70.32 -3.32 22.25
C THR A 139 69.13 -2.65 21.57
N VAL A 140 68.13 -2.26 22.34
CA VAL A 140 66.93 -1.54 21.86
C VAL A 140 67.30 -0.13 21.36
N LEU A 141 68.10 0.64 22.09
CA LEU A 141 68.59 1.95 21.66
C LEU A 141 69.46 1.88 20.39
N LYS A 142 70.24 0.80 20.21
CA LYS A 142 70.97 0.54 18.95
C LYS A 142 70.02 0.35 17.77
N PHE A 143 68.88 -0.34 17.97
CA PHE A 143 67.83 -0.50 16.96
C PHE A 143 67.05 0.81 16.68
N TYR A 144 66.80 1.64 17.69
CA TYR A 144 66.15 2.95 17.52
C TYR A 144 67.03 3.96 16.76
N SER A 145 68.37 3.81 16.78
CA SER A 145 69.27 4.62 15.93
C SER A 145 69.23 4.24 14.44
N PHE A 146 68.75 3.03 14.10
CA PHE A 146 68.46 2.61 12.72
C PHE A 146 67.08 3.06 12.21
N ALA A 147 66.19 3.53 13.08
CA ALA A 147 64.86 4.06 12.74
C ALA A 147 64.90 5.48 12.12
N LYS A 148 65.97 5.80 11.39
CA LYS A 148 66.02 6.95 10.46
C LYS A 148 65.45 6.60 9.07
N ASP A 149 65.26 5.31 8.77
CA ASP A 149 64.82 4.80 7.45
C ASP A 149 63.45 4.06 7.46
N GLY A 150 62.56 4.34 8.43
CA GLY A 150 61.11 4.09 8.22
C GLY A 150 60.51 2.75 8.66
N ILE A 151 60.99 2.12 9.75
CA ILE A 151 60.26 1.01 10.41
C ILE A 151 59.41 1.58 11.57
N ARG A 152 58.11 1.25 11.62
CA ARG A 152 57.09 1.75 12.58
C ARG A 152 56.80 0.70 13.66
N LEU A 153 56.64 1.12 14.92
CA LEU A 153 56.22 0.27 16.06
C LEU A 153 54.73 0.48 16.38
N ASP A 154 54.06 -0.54 16.90
CA ASP A 154 52.65 -0.43 17.35
C ASP A 154 52.53 0.15 18.78
N ALA A 155 51.35 0.66 19.15
CA ALA A 155 51.09 1.31 20.44
C ALA A 155 51.21 0.36 21.65
N LYS A 156 50.94 -0.93 21.47
CA LYS A 156 51.05 -1.97 22.49
C LYS A 156 52.52 -2.33 22.75
N GLU A 157 53.36 -2.36 21.72
CA GLU A 157 54.81 -2.56 21.83
C GLU A 157 55.47 -1.41 22.60
N LEU A 158 55.05 -0.17 22.37
CA LEU A 158 55.48 1.01 23.11
C LEU A 158 55.08 0.94 24.60
N VAL A 159 53.86 0.49 24.89
CA VAL A 159 53.35 0.31 26.27
C VAL A 159 54.15 -0.76 27.02
N GLU A 160 54.49 -1.89 26.41
CA GLU A 160 55.31 -2.92 27.04
C GLU A 160 56.76 -2.49 27.27
N LEU A 161 57.30 -1.61 26.41
CA LEU A 161 58.67 -1.10 26.51
C LEU A 161 58.85 -0.08 27.65
N VAL A 162 57.80 0.72 27.92
CA VAL A 162 57.78 1.72 29.00
C VAL A 162 57.36 1.08 30.34
N ARG A 163 56.58 -0.01 30.32
CA ARG A 163 56.24 -0.80 31.52
C ARG A 163 57.48 -1.44 32.14
N GLY A 164 57.98 -0.83 33.20
CA GLY A 164 59.06 -1.38 34.03
C GLY A 164 60.29 -0.48 34.19
N LEU A 165 60.31 0.70 33.58
CA LEU A 165 61.35 1.70 33.80
C LEU A 165 61.10 2.49 35.10
N SER A 166 62.15 2.75 35.87
CA SER A 166 62.07 3.61 37.06
C SER A 166 62.18 5.10 36.70
N GLU A 167 61.66 6.00 37.54
CA GLU A 167 61.72 7.46 37.35
C GLU A 167 63.16 7.95 37.05
N THR A 168 64.14 7.45 37.79
CA THR A 168 65.58 7.77 37.59
C THR A 168 66.17 7.27 36.26
N GLN A 169 65.56 6.28 35.60
CA GLN A 169 65.99 5.80 34.29
C GLN A 169 65.35 6.59 33.15
N VAL A 170 64.13 7.10 33.35
CA VAL A 170 63.43 7.98 32.42
C VAL A 170 64.12 9.35 32.33
N GLU A 171 64.58 9.90 33.46
CA GLU A 171 65.34 11.16 33.49
C GLU A 171 66.69 11.11 32.74
N ARG A 172 67.29 9.93 32.57
CA ARG A 172 68.59 9.76 31.89
C ARG A 172 68.50 9.68 30.36
N HIS A 173 67.29 9.57 29.80
CA HIS A 173 67.06 9.42 28.35
C HIS A 173 65.93 10.34 27.83
N PRO A 174 66.13 11.67 27.83
CA PRO A 174 65.10 12.66 27.48
C PRO A 174 64.59 12.55 26.03
N ASP A 175 65.43 12.06 25.10
CA ASP A 175 65.06 11.88 23.70
C ASP A 175 63.93 10.86 23.50
N LEU A 176 63.79 9.90 24.44
CA LEU A 176 62.74 8.89 24.43
C LEU A 176 61.37 9.51 24.75
N ILE A 177 61.34 10.49 25.66
CA ILE A 177 60.13 11.19 26.11
C ILE A 177 59.60 12.10 25.01
N GLU A 178 60.48 12.85 24.33
CA GLU A 178 60.09 13.75 23.25
C GLU A 178 59.56 12.99 22.02
N SER A 179 60.15 11.82 21.72
CA SER A 179 59.66 10.96 20.64
C SER A 179 58.28 10.35 20.96
N ALA A 180 58.06 9.91 22.21
CA ALA A 180 56.75 9.43 22.67
C ALA A 180 55.69 10.55 22.62
N ARG A 181 56.07 11.78 22.99
CA ARG A 181 55.22 12.97 22.88
C ARG A 181 54.73 13.20 21.45
N LYS A 182 55.63 13.15 20.48
CA LYS A 182 55.29 13.38 19.07
C LYS A 182 54.37 12.29 18.51
N GLN A 183 54.60 11.02 18.84
CA GLN A 183 53.73 9.93 18.40
C GLN A 183 52.34 9.98 19.04
N PHE A 184 52.23 10.47 20.28
CA PHE A 184 50.96 10.66 20.97
C PHE A 184 50.08 11.73 20.29
N VAL A 185 50.68 12.88 19.95
CA VAL A 185 49.99 13.94 19.19
C VAL A 185 49.57 13.45 17.81
N ASP A 186 50.46 12.75 17.07
CA ASP A 186 50.12 12.14 15.77
C ASP A 186 48.95 11.13 15.86
N SER A 187 48.87 10.38 16.97
CA SER A 187 47.81 9.39 17.19
C SER A 187 46.47 10.06 17.51
N LEU A 188 46.47 11.11 18.33
CA LEU A 188 45.28 11.91 18.61
C LEU A 188 44.80 12.70 17.38
N GLU A 189 45.71 13.24 16.57
CA GLU A 189 45.35 13.91 15.31
C GLU A 189 44.71 12.94 14.31
N ARG A 190 45.15 11.68 14.25
CA ARG A 190 44.51 10.65 13.43
C ARG A 190 43.09 10.34 13.89
N LEU A 191 42.82 10.27 15.19
CA LEU A 191 41.47 10.11 15.73
C LEU A 191 40.54 11.25 15.32
N THR A 192 41.05 12.48 15.22
CA THR A 192 40.26 13.64 14.75
C THR A 192 40.04 13.68 13.23
N LYS A 193 40.79 12.91 12.42
CA LYS A 193 40.65 12.84 10.95
C LYS A 193 39.55 11.87 10.48
N TYR A 194 39.19 10.89 11.31
CA TYR A 194 38.03 10.04 11.04
C TYR A 194 36.78 10.74 11.57
N ARG A 195 35.85 11.07 10.66
CA ARG A 195 34.50 11.51 11.03
C ARG A 195 33.87 10.38 11.87
N PHE A 196 33.61 10.61 13.16
CA PHE A 196 32.88 9.69 14.03
C PHE A 196 31.43 9.53 13.52
N TYR A 197 31.24 8.65 12.55
CA TYR A 197 29.92 8.27 11.99
C TYR A 197 29.91 6.75 11.79
N SER A 198 29.75 5.99 12.87
CA SER A 198 29.09 4.66 12.91
C SER A 198 29.47 3.91 14.21
N PRO A 199 28.52 3.24 14.92
CA PRO A 199 28.80 2.52 16.18
C PRO A 199 29.53 1.17 16.01
N SER A 200 29.99 0.80 14.82
CA SER A 200 30.35 -0.60 14.49
C SER A 200 31.85 -0.92 14.41
N ASN A 201 32.77 -0.03 14.78
CA ASN A 201 34.22 -0.29 14.72
C ASN A 201 34.85 -0.39 16.13
N ASP A 202 35.01 -1.62 16.63
CA ASP A 202 35.68 -1.94 17.92
C ASP A 202 37.18 -1.55 17.95
N TYR A 203 37.81 -1.30 16.79
CA TYR A 203 39.26 -1.06 16.68
C TYR A 203 39.71 0.32 17.20
N ASP A 204 38.86 1.35 17.07
CA ASP A 204 39.18 2.72 17.51
C ASP A 204 39.02 2.90 19.02
N PHE A 205 38.07 2.16 19.63
CA PHE A 205 37.81 2.19 21.07
C PHE A 205 38.94 1.52 21.88
N GLN A 206 39.50 0.42 21.38
CA GLN A 206 40.66 -0.24 22.01
C GLN A 206 41.93 0.63 21.97
N SER A 207 42.10 1.44 20.93
CA SER A 207 43.22 2.37 20.81
C SER A 207 43.16 3.48 21.87
N ILE A 208 41.97 4.04 22.11
CA ILE A 208 41.72 5.00 23.20
C ILE A 208 41.94 4.32 24.56
N GLN A 209 41.53 3.06 24.72
CA GLN A 209 41.67 2.33 25.99
C GLN A 209 43.14 1.99 26.31
N HIS A 210 43.95 1.58 25.33
CA HIS A 210 45.39 1.33 25.54
C HIS A 210 46.17 2.62 25.85
N VAL A 211 45.80 3.74 25.23
CA VAL A 211 46.32 5.07 25.57
C VAL A 211 45.90 5.48 26.97
N THR A 212 44.68 5.11 27.39
CA THR A 212 44.17 5.36 28.73
C THR A 212 44.91 4.53 29.79
N ASP A 213 45.25 3.28 29.49
CA ASP A 213 46.02 2.39 30.38
C ASP A 213 47.49 2.84 30.53
N LEU A 214 48.08 3.47 29.50
CA LEU A 214 49.38 4.12 29.58
C LEU A 214 49.36 5.26 30.64
N PHE A 215 48.31 6.09 30.65
CA PHE A 215 48.14 7.21 31.59
C PHE A 215 48.09 6.79 33.06
N TYR A 216 47.55 5.60 33.36
CA TYR A 216 47.44 5.11 34.73
C TYR A 216 48.76 4.58 35.30
N SER A 217 49.75 4.27 34.45
CA SER A 217 50.98 3.58 34.86
C SER A 217 52.14 4.48 35.28
N GLN A 218 52.18 5.76 34.85
CA GLN A 218 53.25 6.74 35.15
C GLN A 218 52.69 8.19 35.22
N PRO A 219 52.14 8.64 36.36
CA PRO A 219 51.41 9.91 36.48
C PRO A 219 52.28 11.18 36.33
N VAL A 220 53.55 11.12 36.75
CA VAL A 220 54.46 12.28 36.83
C VAL A 220 54.90 12.77 35.45
N ILE A 221 55.14 11.85 34.51
CA ILE A 221 55.45 12.18 33.11
C ILE A 221 54.26 12.93 32.48
N PHE A 222 53.04 12.65 32.94
CA PHE A 222 51.79 13.01 32.28
C PHE A 222 51.26 14.41 32.60
N GLU A 223 51.50 14.95 33.79
CA GLU A 223 51.06 16.32 34.12
C GLU A 223 51.73 17.38 33.22
N SER A 224 52.92 17.09 32.67
CA SER A 224 53.62 18.01 31.77
C SER A 224 52.99 18.13 30.37
N PHE A 225 52.08 17.24 30.00
CA PHE A 225 51.43 17.21 28.69
C PHE A 225 50.12 18.00 28.64
N PHE A 226 49.37 18.10 29.74
CA PHE A 226 48.04 18.74 29.78
C PHE A 226 48.07 20.27 29.94
N GLN A 227 49.25 20.88 30.09
CA GLN A 227 49.43 22.33 30.05
C GLN A 227 49.70 22.88 28.64
N ASP A 228 49.74 22.00 27.63
CA ASP A 228 49.93 22.37 26.23
C ASP A 228 48.61 22.81 25.57
N GLU A 229 48.60 23.96 24.93
CA GLU A 229 47.44 24.58 24.27
C GLU A 229 46.89 23.72 23.12
N HIS A 230 47.75 22.95 22.45
CA HIS A 230 47.33 22.01 21.40
C HIS A 230 46.50 20.86 21.98
N VAL A 231 46.82 20.40 23.19
CA VAL A 231 46.10 19.31 23.86
C VAL A 231 44.73 19.79 24.34
N GLN A 232 44.64 21.01 24.89
CA GLN A 232 43.34 21.61 25.26
C GLN A 232 42.43 21.82 24.04
N THR A 233 42.99 22.33 22.94
CA THR A 233 42.24 22.51 21.68
C THR A 233 41.71 21.18 21.14
N LEU A 234 42.49 20.09 21.28
CA LEU A 234 42.04 18.77 20.88
C LEU A 234 40.98 18.20 21.83
N GLN A 235 41.12 18.41 23.14
CA GLN A 235 40.12 18.01 24.15
C GLN A 235 38.77 18.70 23.86
N ASP A 236 38.78 20.00 23.59
CA ASP A 236 37.59 20.78 23.22
C ASP A 236 36.92 20.21 21.96
N LYS A 237 37.70 19.87 20.92
CA LYS A 237 37.17 19.28 19.68
C LYS A 237 36.56 17.90 19.89
N ILE A 238 37.24 17.02 20.64
CA ILE A 238 36.77 15.66 20.92
C ILE A 238 35.48 15.72 21.75
N PHE A 239 35.46 16.55 22.80
CA PHE A 239 34.30 16.70 23.67
C PHE A 239 33.11 17.31 22.93
N THR A 240 33.34 18.38 22.16
CA THR A 240 32.29 19.01 21.35
C THR A 240 31.72 18.05 20.31
N SER A 241 32.56 17.24 19.66
CA SER A 241 32.10 16.21 18.73
C SER A 241 31.27 15.12 19.43
N ALA A 242 31.59 14.78 20.67
CA ALA A 242 30.80 13.83 21.46
C ALA A 242 29.44 14.41 21.86
N LEU A 243 29.38 15.71 22.20
CA LEU A 243 28.11 16.40 22.50
C LEU A 243 27.16 16.41 21.30
N TYR A 244 27.66 16.63 20.07
CA TYR A 244 26.83 16.69 18.86
C TYR A 244 26.45 15.33 18.25
N THR A 245 27.01 14.21 18.74
CA THR A 245 26.73 12.85 18.21
C THR A 245 25.78 12.03 19.09
N GLY A 246 25.20 12.62 20.14
CA GLY A 246 24.13 12.02 20.94
C GLY A 246 24.50 10.78 21.76
N GLN A 247 25.79 10.48 21.96
CA GLN A 247 26.20 9.30 22.73
C GLN A 247 26.07 9.54 24.25
N LEU A 248 25.37 8.63 24.93
CA LEU A 248 25.13 8.51 26.39
C LEU A 248 26.39 8.49 27.30
N LEU A 249 27.56 8.88 26.81
CA LEU A 249 28.86 8.83 27.49
C LEU A 249 29.65 10.14 27.41
N ALA A 250 29.09 11.27 26.96
CA ALA A 250 29.83 12.55 26.88
C ALA A 250 30.45 12.95 28.23
N SER A 251 29.71 12.77 29.35
CA SER A 251 30.25 13.02 30.69
C SER A 251 31.41 12.09 31.06
N ASP A 252 31.38 10.84 30.59
CA ASP A 252 32.45 9.86 30.80
C ASP A 252 33.65 10.10 29.87
N ILE A 253 33.43 10.55 28.63
CA ILE A 253 34.49 11.00 27.72
C ILE A 253 35.20 12.21 28.33
N GLY A 254 34.44 13.20 28.81
CA GLY A 254 34.97 14.38 29.50
C GLY A 254 35.83 14.02 30.72
N LYS A 255 35.38 13.06 31.55
CA LYS A 255 36.16 12.51 32.66
C LYS A 255 37.41 11.75 32.17
N ARG A 256 37.29 10.92 31.13
CA ARG A 256 38.38 10.09 30.58
C ARG A 256 39.48 10.92 29.94
N ILE A 257 39.14 12.02 29.26
CA ILE A 257 40.11 12.98 28.72
C ILE A 257 40.57 14.00 29.76
N ARG A 258 40.11 13.92 31.01
CA ARG A 258 40.40 14.87 32.11
C ARG A 258 40.12 16.34 31.77
N MET A 259 39.01 16.62 31.09
CA MET A 259 38.55 18.01 30.87
C MET A 259 38.07 18.64 32.18
N ARG A 260 38.28 19.96 32.35
CA ARG A 260 37.82 20.68 33.56
C ARG A 260 36.29 20.73 33.61
N PRO A 261 35.65 20.48 34.77
CA PRO A 261 34.20 20.54 34.92
C PRO A 261 33.57 21.82 34.40
N GLU A 262 34.13 22.99 34.73
CA GLU A 262 33.56 24.27 34.28
C GLU A 262 33.67 24.46 32.77
N ARG A 263 34.73 23.95 32.14
CA ARG A 263 34.89 23.98 30.69
C ARG A 263 33.88 23.06 29.99
N MET A 264 33.56 21.91 30.60
CA MET A 264 32.50 21.02 30.11
C MET A 264 31.14 21.72 30.16
N LYS A 265 30.83 22.49 31.22
CA LYS A 265 29.59 23.26 31.32
C LYS A 265 29.50 24.36 30.27
N GLU A 266 30.58 25.12 30.07
CA GLU A 266 30.66 26.17 29.05
C GLU A 266 30.39 25.60 27.64
N LEU A 267 31.06 24.51 27.28
CA LEU A 267 30.89 23.87 25.97
C LEU A 267 29.49 23.23 25.82
N ALA A 268 28.92 22.68 26.89
CA ALA A 268 27.55 22.16 26.88
C ALA A 268 26.50 23.27 26.72
N ALA A 269 26.68 24.42 27.39
CA ALA A 269 25.83 25.60 27.25
C ALA A 269 25.91 26.20 25.84
N GLN A 270 27.10 26.19 25.24
CA GLN A 270 27.29 26.62 23.86
C GLN A 270 26.68 25.64 22.86
N ALA A 271 26.85 24.34 23.07
CA ALA A 271 26.22 23.30 22.26
C ALA A 271 24.69 23.38 22.33
N LEU A 272 24.12 23.69 23.51
CA LEU A 272 22.68 23.93 23.67
C LEU A 272 22.20 25.10 22.79
N CYS A 273 22.90 26.25 22.82
CA CYS A 273 22.60 27.40 21.96
C CYS A 273 22.68 27.05 20.45
N ASP A 274 23.72 26.33 20.04
CA ASP A 274 23.96 25.98 18.63
C ASP A 274 22.98 24.92 18.12
N THR A 275 22.59 23.98 18.99
CA THR A 275 21.58 22.96 18.70
C THR A 275 20.25 23.64 18.41
N VAL A 276 19.86 24.61 19.24
CA VAL A 276 18.59 25.33 19.09
C VAL A 276 18.55 26.18 17.81
N LYS A 277 19.66 26.84 17.45
CA LYS A 277 19.75 27.64 16.20
C LYS A 277 19.61 26.81 14.91
N ASN A 278 19.92 25.52 14.95
CA ASN A 278 19.90 24.64 13.78
C ASN A 278 18.65 23.73 13.70
N LEU A 279 17.68 23.89 14.60
CA LEU A 279 16.44 23.09 14.65
C LEU A 279 15.46 23.48 13.53
N SER A 280 15.66 22.98 12.31
CA SER A 280 14.59 22.94 11.29
C SER A 280 13.81 21.62 11.38
N VAL A 281 12.90 21.55 12.35
CA VAL A 281 11.72 20.65 12.42
C VAL A 281 11.90 19.12 12.19
N ARG A 282 11.65 18.34 13.26
CA ARG A 282 11.05 16.97 13.33
C ARG A 282 11.84 15.80 13.93
N ASP A 283 12.94 15.99 14.64
CA ASP A 283 13.61 14.83 15.27
C ASP A 283 13.30 14.71 16.78
N ALA A 284 12.68 13.59 17.17
CA ALA A 284 12.45 13.23 18.58
C ALA A 284 13.76 12.96 19.34
N ASP A 285 14.82 12.57 18.61
CA ASP A 285 16.15 12.29 19.16
C ASP A 285 16.83 13.56 19.72
N LEU A 286 16.56 14.74 19.12
CA LEU A 286 17.07 16.03 19.59
C LEU A 286 16.45 16.52 20.92
N VAL A 287 15.21 16.10 21.22
CA VAL A 287 14.54 16.39 22.50
C VAL A 287 15.24 15.67 23.65
N TYR A 288 15.74 14.45 23.39
CA TYR A 288 16.48 13.67 24.36
C TYR A 288 17.86 14.30 24.64
N ASP A 289 18.55 14.77 23.61
CA ASP A 289 19.86 15.41 23.73
C ASP A 289 19.82 16.72 24.54
N VAL A 290 18.82 17.58 24.31
CA VAL A 290 18.64 18.83 25.07
C VAL A 290 18.37 18.57 26.56
N LYS A 291 17.53 17.58 26.88
CA LYS A 291 17.25 17.18 28.27
C LYS A 291 18.51 16.66 28.97
N ILE A 292 19.36 15.90 28.27
CA ILE A 292 20.65 15.45 28.79
C ILE A 292 21.61 16.62 29.02
N LEU A 293 21.74 17.53 28.05
CA LEU A 293 22.64 18.69 28.17
C LEU A 293 22.32 19.54 29.41
N ILE A 294 21.03 19.81 29.63
CA ILE A 294 20.56 20.58 30.80
C ILE A 294 20.80 19.80 32.10
N LYS A 295 20.41 18.52 32.14
CA LYS A 295 20.42 17.70 33.35
C LYS A 295 21.82 17.25 33.79
N ASP A 296 22.63 16.73 32.86
CA ASP A 296 23.89 16.06 33.18
C ASP A 296 25.06 17.05 33.33
N PHE A 297 24.94 18.26 32.76
CA PHE A 297 25.97 19.31 32.86
C PHE A 297 25.55 20.51 33.72
N HIS A 298 24.35 20.50 34.31
CA HIS A 298 23.87 21.55 35.20
C HIS A 298 23.96 22.96 34.60
N VAL A 299 23.47 23.13 33.37
CA VAL A 299 23.35 24.45 32.72
C VAL A 299 22.46 25.35 33.59
N ASP A 300 22.85 26.61 33.80
CA ASP A 300 22.11 27.54 34.66
C ASP A 300 20.76 27.94 34.06
N GLN A 301 19.80 28.22 34.94
CA GLN A 301 18.42 28.51 34.55
C GLN A 301 18.29 29.77 33.70
N GLU A 302 19.15 30.78 33.91
CA GLU A 302 19.14 32.03 33.14
C GLU A 302 19.48 31.77 31.66
N THR A 303 20.46 30.89 31.40
CA THR A 303 20.81 30.43 30.05
C THR A 303 19.68 29.59 29.43
N VAL A 304 19.06 28.69 30.20
CA VAL A 304 17.91 27.89 29.72
C VAL A 304 16.72 28.79 29.36
N ASP A 305 16.40 29.78 30.19
CA ASP A 305 15.30 30.73 29.98
C ASP A 305 15.56 31.61 28.74
N ALA A 306 16.80 32.09 28.56
CA ALA A 306 17.19 32.89 27.40
C ALA A 306 17.08 32.11 26.08
N VAL A 307 17.56 30.86 26.07
CA VAL A 307 17.48 29.98 24.90
C VAL A 307 16.03 29.58 24.60
N ALA A 308 15.23 29.29 25.63
CA ALA A 308 13.81 28.98 25.48
C ALA A 308 13.03 30.18 24.91
N PHE A 309 13.32 31.40 25.37
CA PHE A 309 12.70 32.61 24.82
C PHE A 309 13.09 32.86 23.35
N GLN A 310 14.38 32.68 23.00
CA GLN A 310 14.83 32.80 21.62
C GLN A 310 14.14 31.76 20.71
N TYR A 311 13.97 30.53 21.19
CA TYR A 311 13.23 29.49 20.47
C TYR A 311 11.76 29.86 20.24
N VAL A 312 11.10 30.53 21.19
CA VAL A 312 9.74 31.06 21.01
C VAL A 312 9.71 32.17 19.94
N LEU A 313 10.69 33.08 19.96
CA LEU A 313 10.81 34.14 18.94
C LEU A 313 11.03 33.57 17.54
N ASP A 314 11.91 32.59 17.40
CA ASP A 314 12.22 31.96 16.10
C ASP A 314 10.99 31.20 15.56
N ASN A 315 10.23 30.53 16.43
CA ASN A 315 8.97 29.88 16.04
C ASN A 315 7.89 30.89 15.59
N LEU A 316 7.75 32.03 16.29
CA LEU A 316 6.76 33.06 15.94
C LEU A 316 7.16 33.89 14.71
N THR A 317 8.44 33.94 14.37
CA THR A 317 8.95 34.67 13.19
C THR A 317 9.10 33.79 11.96
N SER A 318 9.04 32.46 12.12
CA SER A 318 8.96 31.48 11.05
C SER A 318 7.68 31.63 10.22
N ASP A 319 7.76 31.29 8.94
CA ASP A 319 6.61 31.29 8.01
C ASP A 319 5.49 30.32 8.45
N TYR A 320 5.82 29.33 9.28
CA TYR A 320 4.89 28.32 9.78
C TYR A 320 5.15 27.98 11.28
N PRO A 321 4.54 28.68 12.25
CA PRO A 321 4.63 28.35 13.67
C PRO A 321 3.80 27.09 13.99
N TYR A 322 4.42 26.02 14.50
CA TYR A 322 3.70 24.74 14.78
C TYR A 322 3.90 24.16 16.19
N LYS A 323 4.69 24.80 17.08
CA LYS A 323 4.95 24.30 18.45
C LYS A 323 4.03 24.96 19.49
N SER A 324 3.48 24.15 20.40
CA SER A 324 2.63 24.58 21.53
C SER A 324 3.46 25.01 22.75
N ALA A 325 2.85 25.72 23.71
CA ALA A 325 3.45 26.01 25.02
C ALA A 325 3.87 24.74 25.74
N GLU A 326 3.07 23.68 25.62
CA GLU A 326 3.36 22.38 26.22
C GLU A 326 4.61 21.76 25.59
N ASP A 327 4.80 21.89 24.27
CA ASP A 327 6.00 21.40 23.59
C ASP A 327 7.26 22.14 24.05
N VAL A 328 7.21 23.47 24.21
CA VAL A 328 8.36 24.26 24.67
C VAL A 328 8.68 23.96 26.13
N GLN A 329 7.66 23.85 26.98
CA GLN A 329 7.82 23.45 28.37
C GLN A 329 8.46 22.06 28.49
N GLU A 330 7.96 21.09 27.73
CA GLU A 330 8.52 19.74 27.72
C GLU A 330 9.96 19.73 27.18
N PHE A 331 10.25 20.50 26.12
CA PHE A 331 11.55 20.52 25.47
C PHE A 331 12.65 21.06 26.39
N PHE A 332 12.38 22.13 27.13
CA PHE A 332 13.35 22.76 28.04
C PHE A 332 13.20 22.31 29.50
N GLY A 333 12.22 21.44 29.82
CA GLY A 333 11.94 21.00 31.18
C GLY A 333 11.45 22.12 32.11
N LEU A 334 10.80 23.15 31.55
CA LEU A 334 10.30 24.29 32.31
C LEU A 334 9.00 23.93 33.04
N SER A 335 8.88 24.39 34.29
CA SER A 335 7.59 24.33 34.99
C SER A 335 6.59 25.31 34.37
N GLU A 336 5.29 25.06 34.53
CA GLU A 336 4.25 25.96 34.02
C GLU A 336 4.42 27.38 34.63
N GLU A 337 4.78 27.49 35.90
CA GLU A 337 5.00 28.77 36.58
C GLU A 337 6.22 29.53 36.03
N SER A 338 7.34 28.83 35.79
CA SER A 338 8.54 29.41 35.18
C SER A 338 8.28 29.87 33.75
N PHE A 339 7.56 29.05 32.97
CA PHE A 339 7.21 29.38 31.58
C PHE A 339 6.26 30.58 31.50
N GLN A 340 5.23 30.64 32.35
CA GLN A 340 4.33 31.79 32.40
C GLN A 340 5.06 33.07 32.82
N THR A 341 6.00 32.97 33.76
CA THR A 341 6.82 34.12 34.18
C THR A 341 7.68 34.63 33.01
N LEU A 342 8.31 33.73 32.26
CA LEU A 342 9.10 34.04 31.07
C LEU A 342 8.27 34.74 29.98
N MET A 343 7.09 34.19 29.66
CA MET A 343 6.18 34.76 28.66
C MET A 343 5.65 36.12 29.09
N GLN A 344 5.30 36.28 30.38
CA GLN A 344 4.79 37.54 30.93
C GLN A 344 5.87 38.63 30.97
N HIS A 345 7.12 38.27 31.29
CA HIS A 345 8.25 39.20 31.29
C HIS A 345 8.52 39.81 29.91
N HIS A 346 8.33 39.02 28.83
CA HIS A 346 8.58 39.45 27.45
C HIS A 346 7.32 39.73 26.62
N LYS A 347 6.18 39.88 27.29
CA LYS A 347 4.86 39.99 26.68
C LYS A 347 4.72 41.12 25.64
N GLU A 348 5.29 42.29 25.91
CA GLU A 348 5.21 43.43 24.98
C GLU A 348 5.96 43.16 23.66
N THR A 349 6.98 42.29 23.69
CA THR A 349 7.71 41.85 22.50
C THR A 349 6.96 40.76 21.73
N LEU A 350 6.34 39.83 22.45
CA LEU A 350 5.66 38.67 21.87
C LEU A 350 4.30 39.01 21.27
N LYS A 351 3.54 39.92 21.88
CA LYS A 351 2.17 40.31 21.45
C LYS A 351 2.06 40.68 19.96
N PRO A 352 2.85 41.62 19.41
CA PRO A 352 2.78 41.96 17.97
C PRO A 352 3.26 40.82 17.06
N LEU A 353 4.19 39.96 17.53
CA LEU A 353 4.66 38.80 16.77
C LEU A 353 3.59 37.72 16.69
N CYS A 354 2.85 37.45 17.76
CA CYS A 354 1.69 36.54 17.74
C CYS A 354 0.64 36.99 16.72
N TYR A 355 0.32 38.28 16.67
CA TYR A 355 -0.62 38.81 15.68
C TYR A 355 -0.09 38.74 14.25
N LYS A 356 1.20 39.05 14.03
CA LYS A 356 1.81 38.92 12.70
C LYS A 356 1.89 37.46 12.24
N ALA A 357 2.25 36.55 13.13
CA ALA A 357 2.30 35.10 12.86
C ALA A 357 0.90 34.55 12.55
N ALA A 358 -0.13 34.98 13.30
CA ALA A 358 -1.51 34.63 13.02
C ALA A 358 -1.96 35.18 11.65
N ALA A 359 -1.59 36.41 11.30
CA ALA A 359 -1.85 36.98 9.98
C ALA A 359 -1.12 36.22 8.85
N ASN A 360 0.13 35.83 9.05
CA ASN A 360 0.87 35.00 8.09
C ASN A 360 0.26 33.60 7.95
N ALA A 361 -0.21 32.98 9.04
CA ALA A 361 -0.90 31.70 9.00
C ALA A 361 -2.20 31.78 8.18
N LEU A 362 -2.94 32.90 8.23
CA LEU A 362 -4.08 33.14 7.33
C LEU A 362 -3.66 33.17 5.85
N ILE A 363 -2.45 33.67 5.55
CA ILE A 363 -1.94 33.83 4.19
C ILE A 363 -1.26 32.57 3.67
N HIS A 364 -0.68 31.71 4.50
CA HIS A 364 0.22 30.65 4.06
C HIS A 364 -0.15 29.23 4.50
N SER A 365 -0.99 29.07 5.53
CA SER A 365 -1.36 27.74 6.07
C SER A 365 -2.36 27.01 5.17
N GLY A 366 -2.29 25.67 5.21
CA GLY A 366 -3.32 24.78 4.64
C GLY A 366 -4.57 24.67 5.53
N ASN A 367 -4.42 24.92 6.85
CA ASN A 367 -5.53 25.11 7.78
C ASN A 367 -5.43 26.42 8.58
N PRO A 368 -5.66 27.59 7.95
CA PRO A 368 -5.54 28.91 8.55
C PRO A 368 -6.32 29.09 9.86
N ILE A 369 -7.54 28.57 10.01
CA ILE A 369 -8.39 28.89 11.17
C ILE A 369 -7.89 28.19 12.44
N HIS A 370 -7.59 26.90 12.35
CA HIS A 370 -6.99 26.14 13.45
C HIS A 370 -5.62 26.69 13.82
N SER A 371 -4.83 27.08 12.81
CA SER A 371 -3.50 27.66 13.01
C SER A 371 -3.56 28.99 13.76
N VAL A 372 -4.50 29.88 13.41
CA VAL A 372 -4.68 31.17 14.09
C VAL A 372 -5.12 31.01 15.53
N GLY A 373 -6.13 30.18 15.80
CA GLY A 373 -6.60 29.92 17.17
C GLY A 373 -5.49 29.36 18.05
N LYS A 374 -4.69 28.43 17.51
CA LYS A 374 -3.47 27.94 18.15
C LYS A 374 -2.47 29.06 18.38
N ILE A 375 -2.10 29.85 17.38
CA ILE A 375 -1.06 30.90 17.52
C ILE A 375 -1.45 31.96 18.55
N LEU A 376 -2.72 32.39 18.57
CA LEU A 376 -3.21 33.40 19.52
C LEU A 376 -3.22 32.89 20.98
N THR A 377 -3.27 31.57 21.18
CA THR A 377 -3.29 30.94 22.51
C THR A 377 -2.03 30.12 22.82
N ALA A 378 -1.10 30.01 21.86
CA ALA A 378 -0.01 29.02 21.85
C ALA A 378 0.91 29.17 23.05
N PHE A 379 1.13 30.41 23.50
CA PHE A 379 2.03 30.74 24.60
C PHE A 379 1.29 31.23 25.85
N LYS A 380 -0.05 31.06 25.87
CA LYS A 380 -0.92 31.45 26.99
C LYS A 380 -0.73 32.90 27.45
N ILE A 381 -0.37 33.81 26.54
CA ILE A 381 -0.15 35.24 26.85
C ILE A 381 -1.53 35.88 27.16
N PRO A 382 -1.80 36.37 28.38
CA PRO A 382 -3.15 36.72 28.84
C PRO A 382 -3.87 37.82 28.04
N GLU A 383 -3.14 38.62 27.28
CA GLU A 383 -3.66 39.79 26.53
C GLU A 383 -3.50 39.66 25.01
N VAL A 384 -3.06 38.49 24.54
CA VAL A 384 -3.17 38.10 23.13
C VAL A 384 -4.49 37.36 23.01
N ASP A 385 -5.51 38.06 22.53
CA ASP A 385 -6.84 37.52 22.35
C ASP A 385 -7.40 37.87 20.97
N ILE A 386 -8.57 37.29 20.66
CA ILE A 386 -9.21 37.48 19.36
C ILE A 386 -9.66 38.95 19.16
N ASN A 387 -9.97 39.69 20.22
CA ASN A 387 -10.39 41.09 20.14
C ASN A 387 -9.20 42.01 19.84
N GLY A 388 -8.05 41.78 20.45
CA GLY A 388 -6.81 42.50 20.17
C GLY A 388 -6.25 42.17 18.78
N PHE A 389 -6.38 40.92 18.33
CA PHE A 389 -6.05 40.54 16.95
C PHE A 389 -6.96 41.25 15.93
N ARG A 390 -8.25 41.44 16.28
CA ARG A 390 -9.20 42.21 15.46
C ARG A 390 -8.75 43.67 15.27
N GLU A 391 -8.35 44.34 16.35
CA GLU A 391 -7.83 45.72 16.28
C GLU A 391 -6.57 45.80 15.40
N PHE A 392 -5.65 44.82 15.53
CA PHE A 392 -4.45 44.74 14.69
C PHE A 392 -4.78 44.61 13.19
N LEU A 393 -5.71 43.73 12.82
CA LEU A 393 -6.11 43.57 11.42
C LEU A 393 -6.84 44.80 10.85
N SER A 394 -7.64 45.49 11.66
CA SER A 394 -8.33 46.72 11.24
C SER A 394 -7.38 47.88 10.92
N ALA A 395 -6.13 47.79 11.38
CA ALA A 395 -5.07 48.74 11.09
C ALA A 395 -4.19 48.35 9.88
N CYS A 396 -4.42 47.18 9.26
CA CYS A 396 -3.65 46.67 8.12
C CYS A 396 -4.22 47.17 6.76
N PRO A 397 -3.40 47.25 5.68
CA PRO A 397 -3.83 47.74 4.37
C PRO A 397 -4.84 46.83 3.63
N GLU A 398 -5.75 47.41 2.83
CA GLU A 398 -6.82 46.74 2.02
C GLU A 398 -6.39 45.46 1.27
N LYS A 399 -5.14 45.36 0.82
CA LYS A 399 -4.62 44.17 0.11
C LYS A 399 -4.58 42.89 0.95
N VAL A 400 -4.40 43.01 2.27
CA VAL A 400 -4.38 41.86 3.19
C VAL A 400 -5.80 41.34 3.38
N GLU A 401 -6.78 42.25 3.48
CA GLU A 401 -8.20 41.92 3.58
C GLU A 401 -8.70 41.15 2.35
N GLU A 402 -8.40 41.62 1.13
CA GLU A 402 -8.76 40.94 -0.12
C GLU A 402 -8.13 39.52 -0.22
N THR A 403 -6.87 39.38 0.23
CA THR A 403 -6.15 38.10 0.21
C THR A 403 -6.72 37.10 1.23
N VAL A 404 -7.07 37.57 2.42
CA VAL A 404 -7.71 36.78 3.49
C VAL A 404 -9.12 36.34 3.06
N LEU A 405 -9.91 37.25 2.48
CA LEU A 405 -11.24 36.95 1.93
C LEU A 405 -11.16 35.92 0.79
N THR A 406 -10.14 35.99 -0.06
CA THR A 406 -9.93 35.04 -1.16
C THR A 406 -9.52 33.65 -0.66
N ARG A 407 -8.72 33.53 0.41
CA ARG A 407 -8.31 32.21 0.94
C ARG A 407 -9.37 31.52 1.79
N LEU A 408 -10.20 32.27 2.51
CA LEU A 408 -11.37 31.70 3.20
C LEU A 408 -12.36 31.03 2.22
N THR A 409 -12.29 31.34 0.92
CA THR A 409 -13.10 30.66 -0.12
C THR A 409 -12.56 29.31 -0.58
N ARG A 410 -11.33 28.90 -0.19
CA ARG A 410 -10.56 27.92 -0.98
C ARG A 410 -9.98 26.68 -0.28
N ALA A 411 -10.06 26.46 1.03
CA ALA A 411 -9.32 25.29 1.57
C ALA A 411 -9.71 24.60 2.89
N ASP A 412 -10.68 25.04 3.71
CA ASP A 412 -10.51 24.74 5.15
C ASP A 412 -11.71 24.27 5.96
N PHE A 413 -12.60 23.50 5.35
CA PHE A 413 -13.87 23.11 5.96
C PHE A 413 -13.93 21.67 6.51
N SER A 414 -12.87 20.86 6.39
CA SER A 414 -12.96 19.40 6.62
C SER A 414 -12.45 18.85 7.97
N GLU A 415 -11.78 19.63 8.84
CA GLU A 415 -11.25 19.09 10.10
C GLU A 415 -11.58 19.93 11.35
N LYS A 416 -12.50 19.40 12.18
CA LYS A 416 -12.96 19.83 13.52
C LYS A 416 -14.02 20.94 13.59
N MET A 417 -15.25 20.48 13.39
CA MET A 417 -16.50 21.23 13.30
C MET A 417 -16.91 22.08 14.51
N GLU A 418 -16.60 21.67 15.75
CA GLU A 418 -17.07 22.41 16.94
C GLU A 418 -16.17 23.61 17.28
N SER A 419 -14.86 23.47 17.06
CA SER A 419 -13.84 24.53 17.22
C SER A 419 -13.93 25.59 16.14
N PHE A 420 -14.26 25.18 14.91
CA PHE A 420 -14.36 26.02 13.73
C PHE A 420 -15.36 27.17 13.89
N PHE A 421 -16.56 26.89 14.42
CA PHE A 421 -17.63 27.89 14.52
C PHE A 421 -17.56 28.76 15.77
N THR A 422 -16.95 28.32 16.88
CA THR A 422 -16.62 29.22 18.00
C THR A 422 -15.58 30.29 17.64
N THR A 423 -14.77 30.04 16.61
CA THR A 423 -13.65 30.91 16.20
C THR A 423 -14.01 31.87 15.04
N LEU A 424 -15.07 31.59 14.27
CA LEU A 424 -15.53 32.39 13.12
C LEU A 424 -16.57 33.47 13.46
N ILE A 425 -17.21 33.42 14.63
CA ILE A 425 -18.15 34.47 15.12
C ILE A 425 -17.55 35.89 15.01
N PRO A 426 -16.27 36.12 15.35
CA PRO A 426 -15.60 37.42 15.23
C PRO A 426 -15.31 37.87 13.80
N VAL A 427 -15.15 36.93 12.86
CA VAL A 427 -14.82 37.18 11.44
C VAL A 427 -16.10 37.53 10.65
N HIS A 428 -17.25 37.00 11.04
CA HIS A 428 -18.54 37.33 10.42
C HIS A 428 -18.98 38.80 10.68
N GLU A 429 -18.63 39.40 11.82
CA GLU A 429 -18.90 40.84 12.05
C GLU A 429 -18.04 41.77 11.19
N LEU A 430 -16.90 41.30 10.68
CA LEU A 430 -16.08 42.00 9.67
C LEU A 430 -16.68 41.88 8.26
N ILE A 431 -17.50 40.84 8.01
CA ILE A 431 -18.11 40.54 6.71
C ILE A 431 -19.51 41.16 6.64
N ARG A 432 -19.57 42.49 6.54
CA ARG A 432 -20.83 43.20 6.25
C ARG A 432 -21.09 43.40 4.75
N GLU A 433 -20.15 43.01 3.89
CA GLU A 433 -20.28 43.13 2.44
C GLU A 433 -20.80 41.85 1.77
N GLU A 434 -21.58 42.04 0.71
CA GLU A 434 -22.24 41.01 -0.12
C GLU A 434 -21.28 39.88 -0.58
N LYS A 435 -20.01 40.22 -0.81
CA LYS A 435 -18.95 39.28 -1.24
C LYS A 435 -18.59 38.25 -0.18
N GLY A 436 -18.51 38.62 1.10
CA GLY A 436 -18.17 37.64 2.13
C GLY A 436 -19.38 36.80 2.56
N GLN A 437 -20.61 37.32 2.41
CA GLN A 437 -21.82 36.50 2.48
C GLN A 437 -21.88 35.45 1.37
N ALA A 438 -21.36 35.76 0.17
CA ALA A 438 -21.21 34.78 -0.92
C ALA A 438 -20.13 33.72 -0.61
N ALA A 439 -19.01 34.10 0.01
CA ALA A 439 -17.96 33.17 0.43
C ALA A 439 -18.44 32.16 1.48
N VAL A 440 -19.19 32.63 2.49
CA VAL A 440 -19.79 31.79 3.53
C VAL A 440 -20.81 30.82 2.93
N ARG A 441 -21.66 31.27 1.99
CA ARG A 441 -22.59 30.41 1.23
C ARG A 441 -21.86 29.29 0.49
N LYS A 442 -20.77 29.62 -0.20
CA LYS A 442 -19.94 28.66 -0.96
C LYS A 442 -19.22 27.65 -0.05
N GLY A 443 -18.79 28.06 1.13
CA GLY A 443 -18.22 27.18 2.15
C GLY A 443 -19.23 26.23 2.76
N LEU A 444 -20.43 26.74 3.08
CA LEU A 444 -21.57 25.95 3.54
C LEU A 444 -21.99 24.90 2.50
N HIS A 445 -22.03 25.27 1.21
CA HIS A 445 -22.28 24.34 0.11
C HIS A 445 -21.29 23.17 0.13
N HIS A 446 -19.99 23.44 0.21
CA HIS A 446 -18.95 22.41 0.21
C HIS A 446 -19.00 21.51 1.46
N LEU A 447 -19.34 22.08 2.61
CA LEU A 447 -19.38 21.33 3.86
C LEU A 447 -20.57 20.37 3.92
N ILE A 448 -21.73 20.79 3.40
CA ILE A 448 -22.93 19.96 3.37
C ILE A 448 -22.82 18.85 2.32
N SER A 449 -22.05 19.05 1.24
CA SER A 449 -21.76 17.99 0.26
C SER A 449 -20.83 16.90 0.81
N GLU A 450 -19.84 17.27 1.63
CA GLU A 450 -18.81 16.36 2.17
C GLU A 450 -19.20 15.71 3.52
N HIS A 451 -19.97 16.39 4.36
CA HIS A 451 -20.33 15.93 5.70
C HIS A 451 -21.84 16.06 5.98
N PRO A 452 -22.65 15.11 5.46
CA PRO A 452 -24.10 15.22 5.55
C PRO A 452 -24.61 15.25 7.01
N SER A 453 -23.91 14.62 7.96
CA SER A 453 -24.29 14.54 9.40
C SER A 453 -24.28 15.89 10.14
N PHE A 454 -23.76 16.94 9.49
CA PHE A 454 -23.73 18.32 9.98
C PHE A 454 -25.12 18.98 10.10
N LEU A 455 -26.15 18.36 9.52
CA LEU A 455 -27.47 18.95 9.37
C LEU A 455 -28.18 19.32 10.69
N HIS A 456 -28.09 18.50 11.74
CA HIS A 456 -28.69 18.84 13.06
C HIS A 456 -28.09 20.13 13.65
N THR A 457 -26.80 20.34 13.40
CA THR A 457 -26.00 21.42 13.93
C THR A 457 -26.29 22.73 13.20
N LEU A 458 -26.60 22.65 11.90
CA LEU A 458 -26.89 23.79 11.03
C LEU A 458 -28.06 24.65 11.51
N ARG A 459 -29.15 24.04 12.02
CA ARG A 459 -30.35 24.76 12.47
C ARG A 459 -30.08 25.66 13.68
N ALA A 460 -29.47 25.11 14.72
CA ALA A 460 -29.12 25.84 15.94
C ALA A 460 -28.13 26.98 15.65
N TYR A 461 -27.28 26.81 14.63
CA TYR A 461 -26.33 27.84 14.21
C TYR A 461 -26.97 28.92 13.33
N MET A 462 -27.83 28.57 12.36
CA MET A 462 -28.52 29.57 11.54
C MET A 462 -29.48 30.44 12.34
N GLU A 463 -30.18 29.88 13.33
CA GLU A 463 -30.98 30.63 14.31
C GLU A 463 -30.09 31.57 15.16
N ARG A 464 -28.87 31.15 15.51
CA ARG A 464 -27.90 31.94 16.29
C ARG A 464 -27.18 33.02 15.46
N PHE A 465 -27.06 32.85 14.14
CA PHE A 465 -26.34 33.75 13.23
C PHE A 465 -27.25 34.60 12.32
N GLY A 466 -28.58 34.50 12.46
CA GLY A 466 -29.53 35.35 11.73
C GLY A 466 -29.62 35.11 10.23
N LEU A 467 -29.14 33.94 9.75
CA LEU A 467 -29.25 33.54 8.34
C LEU A 467 -30.68 33.07 8.07
N ASN A 468 -31.43 33.84 7.27
CA ASN A 468 -32.82 33.52 6.94
C ASN A 468 -32.89 32.45 5.83
N PRO A 469 -33.74 31.41 5.97
CA PRO A 469 -34.05 30.45 4.91
C PRO A 469 -34.34 31.04 3.53
N GLU A 470 -34.95 32.23 3.45
CA GLU A 470 -35.22 32.90 2.16
C GLU A 470 -33.95 33.34 1.43
N THR A 471 -32.87 33.63 2.16
CA THR A 471 -31.57 34.06 1.61
C THR A 471 -30.73 32.89 1.10
N LEU A 472 -30.98 31.66 1.58
CA LEU A 472 -30.39 30.44 1.01
C LEU A 472 -31.19 29.94 -0.19
N ARG A 473 -32.51 30.10 -0.18
CA ARG A 473 -33.38 29.79 -1.33
C ARG A 473 -33.12 30.68 -2.55
N SER A 474 -32.58 31.89 -2.35
CA SER A 474 -32.20 32.78 -3.44
C SER A 474 -30.88 32.41 -4.12
N ASP A 475 -30.16 31.42 -3.60
CA ASP A 475 -28.96 30.80 -4.19
C ASP A 475 -29.27 29.35 -4.61
N PRO A 476 -29.63 29.11 -5.88
CA PRO A 476 -30.08 27.81 -6.35
C PRO A 476 -29.06 26.67 -6.16
N GLU A 477 -27.76 26.97 -6.26
CA GLU A 477 -26.69 25.97 -6.14
C GLU A 477 -26.54 25.51 -4.69
N THR A 478 -26.46 26.45 -3.75
CA THR A 478 -26.37 26.15 -2.32
C THR A 478 -27.63 25.44 -1.83
N PHE A 479 -28.81 25.86 -2.29
CA PHE A 479 -30.07 25.21 -1.93
C PHE A 479 -30.16 23.77 -2.45
N GLN A 480 -29.68 23.51 -3.67
CA GLN A 480 -29.69 22.17 -4.27
C GLN A 480 -28.69 21.23 -3.57
N SER A 481 -27.49 21.70 -3.22
CA SER A 481 -26.48 20.93 -2.49
C SER A 481 -26.89 20.64 -1.04
N VAL A 482 -27.59 21.57 -0.40
CA VAL A 482 -28.22 21.34 0.91
C VAL A 482 -29.29 20.24 0.82
N ARG A 483 -30.18 20.32 -0.17
CA ARG A 483 -31.20 19.30 -0.42
C ARG A 483 -30.58 17.92 -0.71
N HIS A 484 -29.44 17.91 -1.41
CA HIS A 484 -28.65 16.71 -1.71
C HIS A 484 -27.99 16.10 -0.48
N GLY A 485 -27.37 16.92 0.39
CA GLY A 485 -26.82 16.48 1.68
C GLY A 485 -27.90 15.90 2.60
N VAL A 486 -29.08 16.54 2.65
CA VAL A 486 -30.25 16.02 3.40
C VAL A 486 -30.70 14.67 2.84
N ALA A 487 -30.74 14.53 1.51
CA ALA A 487 -31.05 13.27 0.87
C ALA A 487 -30.00 12.17 1.11
N LYS A 488 -28.70 12.52 1.24
CA LYS A 488 -27.61 11.59 1.59
C LYS A 488 -27.68 11.12 3.05
N GLU A 489 -27.92 12.00 4.03
CA GLU A 489 -28.07 11.58 5.45
C GLU A 489 -29.28 10.65 5.66
N LEU A 490 -30.41 10.98 5.04
CA LEU A 490 -31.61 10.15 5.12
C LEU A 490 -31.39 8.73 4.57
N VAL A 491 -30.36 8.55 3.74
CA VAL A 491 -29.97 7.33 3.03
C VAL A 491 -29.10 6.40 3.90
N ALA A 492 -28.45 6.93 4.94
CA ALA A 492 -27.44 6.22 5.73
C ALA A 492 -28.01 5.37 6.89
N GLU A 493 -29.33 5.36 7.11
CA GLU A 493 -30.09 4.62 8.17
C GLU A 493 -29.52 4.69 9.60
N THR A 494 -28.55 5.56 9.87
CA THR A 494 -27.83 5.69 11.15
C THR A 494 -28.41 6.78 12.04
N PHE A 495 -29.55 7.37 11.63
CA PHE A 495 -30.04 8.62 12.19
C PHE A 495 -31.34 8.47 12.99
N VAL A 496 -31.38 9.10 14.18
CA VAL A 496 -32.60 9.37 14.93
C VAL A 496 -33.32 10.54 14.26
N TRP A 497 -34.46 10.27 13.62
CA TRP A 497 -35.34 11.22 12.91
C TRP A 497 -35.14 12.70 13.28
N PRO A 498 -34.74 13.58 12.33
CA PRO A 498 -34.77 15.02 12.57
C PRO A 498 -36.21 15.46 12.88
N SER A 499 -36.40 16.32 13.88
CA SER A 499 -37.70 16.90 14.23
C SER A 499 -38.39 17.53 13.00
N ARG A 500 -39.74 17.54 12.94
CA ARG A 500 -40.55 18.22 11.90
C ARG A 500 -40.02 19.61 11.50
N GLU A 501 -39.57 20.36 12.49
CA GLU A 501 -39.02 21.70 12.36
C GLU A 501 -37.73 21.79 11.51
N PHE A 502 -36.97 20.69 11.39
CA PHE A 502 -35.77 20.58 10.54
C PHE A 502 -36.13 20.52 9.04
N PHE A 503 -37.23 19.85 8.68
CA PHE A 503 -37.70 19.76 7.29
C PHE A 503 -38.40 21.04 6.83
N ASP A 504 -39.20 21.64 7.74
CA ASP A 504 -39.84 22.95 7.53
C ASP A 504 -38.79 24.05 7.22
N PHE A 505 -37.61 23.95 7.84
CA PHE A 505 -36.49 24.86 7.67
C PHE A 505 -35.88 24.85 6.25
N PHE A 506 -35.68 23.67 5.65
CA PHE A 506 -35.17 23.55 4.27
C PHE A 506 -36.25 23.64 3.20
N GLY A 507 -37.52 23.84 3.58
CA GLY A 507 -38.64 23.86 2.65
C GLY A 507 -38.91 22.51 1.99
N ILE A 508 -38.46 21.41 2.60
CA ILE A 508 -38.85 20.06 2.19
C ILE A 508 -40.23 19.82 2.80
N SER A 509 -41.25 19.73 1.96
CA SER A 509 -42.61 19.49 2.46
C SER A 509 -42.72 18.10 3.11
N GLU A 510 -43.65 17.95 4.04
CA GLU A 510 -43.97 16.63 4.64
C GLU A 510 -44.27 15.58 3.55
N GLU A 511 -44.85 16.02 2.44
CA GLU A 511 -45.11 15.20 1.26
C GLU A 511 -43.83 14.76 0.54
N GLN A 512 -42.87 15.66 0.33
CA GLN A 512 -41.57 15.34 -0.27
C GLN A 512 -40.76 14.35 0.58
N LEU A 513 -40.83 14.48 1.91
CA LEU A 513 -40.19 13.54 2.84
C LEU A 513 -40.85 12.15 2.77
N ARG A 514 -42.19 12.08 2.73
CA ARG A 514 -42.92 10.82 2.56
C ARG A 514 -42.56 10.13 1.25
N ILE A 515 -42.54 10.88 0.15
CA ILE A 515 -42.14 10.40 -1.19
C ILE A 515 -40.70 9.87 -1.16
N TYR A 516 -39.78 10.60 -0.52
CA TYR A 516 -38.39 10.16 -0.37
C TYR A 516 -38.31 8.81 0.36
N ILE A 517 -38.95 8.68 1.52
CA ILE A 517 -38.93 7.45 2.33
C ILE A 517 -39.52 6.29 1.52
N GLU A 518 -40.61 6.54 0.82
CA GLU A 518 -41.27 5.55 -0.01
C GLU A 518 -40.33 5.05 -1.13
N ILE A 519 -39.69 5.96 -1.88
CA ILE A 519 -38.77 5.60 -2.97
C ILE A 519 -37.53 4.90 -2.43
N SER A 520 -36.92 5.40 -1.36
CA SER A 520 -35.72 4.80 -0.75
C SER A 520 -35.99 3.36 -0.30
N ARG A 521 -37.14 3.14 0.35
CA ARG A 521 -37.59 1.78 0.72
C ARG A 521 -37.83 0.91 -0.51
N LYS A 522 -38.54 1.41 -1.53
CA LYS A 522 -38.78 0.66 -2.76
C LYS A 522 -37.47 0.27 -3.47
N ILE A 523 -36.49 1.17 -3.55
CA ILE A 523 -35.16 0.88 -4.11
C ILE A 523 -34.46 -0.22 -3.31
N THR A 524 -34.41 -0.09 -1.98
CA THR A 524 -33.76 -1.04 -1.08
C THR A 524 -34.43 -2.43 -1.13
N ASP A 525 -35.75 -2.45 -1.32
CA ASP A 525 -36.53 -3.70 -1.44
C ASP A 525 -36.53 -4.29 -2.85
N SER A 526 -36.08 -3.53 -3.85
CA SER A 526 -36.05 -3.96 -5.25
C SER A 526 -35.24 -5.25 -5.42
N PRO A 527 -35.71 -6.24 -6.18
CA PRO A 527 -34.92 -7.43 -6.49
C PRO A 527 -33.79 -7.15 -7.48
N SER A 528 -33.70 -5.94 -8.05
CA SER A 528 -32.61 -5.52 -8.94
C SER A 528 -31.46 -4.89 -8.18
N GLN A 529 -30.32 -5.59 -8.14
CA GLN A 529 -29.07 -5.01 -7.63
C GLN A 529 -28.61 -3.78 -8.40
N GLU A 530 -28.85 -3.76 -9.72
CA GLU A 530 -28.48 -2.62 -10.55
C GLU A 530 -29.21 -1.36 -10.07
N VAL A 531 -30.52 -1.48 -9.74
CA VAL A 531 -31.31 -0.35 -9.21
C VAL A 531 -30.81 0.07 -7.83
N GLN A 532 -30.48 -0.89 -6.97
CA GLN A 532 -29.94 -0.60 -5.64
C GLN A 532 -28.60 0.14 -5.70
N LYS A 533 -27.69 -0.29 -6.57
CA LYS A 533 -26.39 0.39 -6.79
C LYS A 533 -26.56 1.80 -7.36
N LEU A 534 -27.67 2.05 -8.05
CA LEU A 534 -28.03 3.36 -8.59
C LEU A 534 -28.84 4.21 -7.62
N ARG A 535 -29.07 3.77 -6.37
CA ARG A 535 -29.94 4.44 -5.39
C ARG A 535 -29.67 5.94 -5.31
N ASP A 536 -28.43 6.31 -5.03
CA ASP A 536 -28.08 7.71 -4.76
C ASP A 536 -28.18 8.56 -6.04
N ALA A 537 -27.83 7.99 -7.20
CA ALA A 537 -27.97 8.64 -8.50
C ALA A 537 -29.44 8.81 -8.93
N LEU A 538 -30.32 7.86 -8.58
CA LEU A 538 -31.73 7.85 -8.95
C LEU A 538 -32.58 8.74 -8.05
N ILE A 539 -32.43 8.62 -6.72
CA ILE A 539 -33.26 9.36 -5.75
C ILE A 539 -33.20 10.85 -6.03
N VAL A 540 -32.00 11.40 -6.22
CA VAL A 540 -31.80 12.83 -6.46
C VAL A 540 -32.54 13.29 -7.71
N GLN A 541 -32.44 12.54 -8.80
CA GLN A 541 -33.09 12.89 -10.07
C GLN A 541 -34.62 12.69 -10.02
N LEU A 542 -35.09 11.71 -9.25
CA LEU A 542 -36.50 11.41 -9.03
C LEU A 542 -37.20 12.47 -8.19
N LEU A 543 -36.54 13.01 -7.17
CA LEU A 543 -37.10 14.09 -6.32
C LEU A 543 -37.41 15.38 -7.08
N ASP A 544 -36.77 15.57 -8.23
CA ASP A 544 -37.01 16.68 -9.15
C ASP A 544 -38.00 16.32 -10.27
N SER A 545 -38.55 15.09 -10.27
CA SER A 545 -39.61 14.69 -11.20
C SER A 545 -40.98 15.19 -10.76
N GLU A 546 -41.88 15.40 -11.73
CA GLU A 546 -43.28 15.76 -11.46
C GLU A 546 -44.04 14.61 -10.75
N ARG A 547 -43.65 13.35 -10.97
CA ARG A 547 -44.30 12.17 -10.36
C ARG A 547 -43.28 11.13 -9.87
N PRO A 548 -42.55 11.42 -8.78
CA PRO A 548 -41.39 10.64 -8.37
C PRO A 548 -41.68 9.14 -8.15
N VAL A 549 -42.79 8.78 -7.51
CA VAL A 549 -43.14 7.37 -7.24
C VAL A 549 -43.53 6.62 -8.52
N GLU A 550 -44.39 7.20 -9.36
CA GLU A 550 -44.78 6.60 -10.65
C GLU A 550 -43.58 6.44 -11.59
N ASP A 551 -42.68 7.41 -11.61
CA ASP A 551 -41.48 7.39 -12.45
C ASP A 551 -40.46 6.38 -11.93
N TYR A 552 -40.33 6.25 -10.61
CA TYR A 552 -39.55 5.16 -10.01
C TYR A 552 -40.11 3.78 -10.43
N GLU A 553 -41.42 3.56 -10.39
CA GLU A 553 -42.02 2.27 -10.78
C GLU A 553 -41.75 1.94 -12.26
N LYS A 554 -41.77 2.96 -13.14
CA LYS A 554 -41.36 2.80 -14.54
C LYS A 554 -39.88 2.43 -14.64
N ILE A 555 -39.01 3.09 -13.91
CA ILE A 555 -37.56 2.83 -13.88
C ILE A 555 -37.30 1.41 -13.38
N GLU A 556 -37.84 1.03 -12.22
CA GLU A 556 -37.69 -0.31 -11.67
C GLU A 556 -38.12 -1.37 -12.69
N SER A 557 -39.27 -1.18 -13.35
CA SER A 557 -39.77 -2.12 -14.36
C SER A 557 -38.81 -2.36 -15.53
N ILE A 558 -37.96 -1.39 -15.89
CA ILE A 558 -36.93 -1.54 -16.94
C ILE A 558 -35.89 -2.58 -16.49
N PHE A 559 -35.45 -2.51 -15.24
CA PHE A 559 -34.45 -3.42 -14.70
C PHE A 559 -35.03 -4.79 -14.34
N LEU A 560 -36.28 -4.88 -13.88
CA LEU A 560 -36.93 -6.16 -13.56
C LEU A 560 -37.10 -7.06 -14.79
N LYS A 561 -37.46 -6.47 -15.93
CA LYS A 561 -37.67 -7.22 -17.18
C LYS A 561 -36.36 -7.72 -17.78
N ASN A 562 -35.27 -6.98 -17.60
CA ASN A 562 -33.90 -7.32 -18.03
C ASN A 562 -33.80 -7.84 -19.48
N ASN A 563 -34.56 -7.22 -20.37
CA ASN A 563 -34.79 -7.62 -21.77
C ASN A 563 -34.17 -6.66 -22.79
N ILE A 564 -33.42 -5.66 -22.33
CA ILE A 564 -32.62 -4.71 -23.12
C ILE A 564 -31.23 -4.58 -22.50
N PRO A 565 -30.19 -4.27 -23.30
CA PRO A 565 -28.83 -4.09 -22.79
C PRO A 565 -28.70 -2.81 -21.94
N THR A 566 -27.59 -2.67 -21.20
CA THR A 566 -27.32 -1.51 -20.31
C THR A 566 -27.59 -0.17 -20.98
N VAL A 567 -27.13 0.05 -22.22
CA VAL A 567 -27.40 1.28 -22.98
C VAL A 567 -28.90 1.59 -23.10
N GLY A 568 -29.71 0.55 -23.37
CA GLY A 568 -31.17 0.68 -23.46
C GLY A 568 -31.81 0.97 -22.11
N LYS A 569 -31.26 0.41 -21.01
CA LYS A 569 -31.68 0.72 -19.65
C LYS A 569 -31.37 2.18 -19.31
N CYS A 570 -30.13 2.63 -19.50
CA CYS A 570 -29.70 4.02 -19.25
C CYS A 570 -30.55 5.02 -20.06
N TYR A 571 -30.75 4.76 -21.35
CA TYR A 571 -31.59 5.63 -22.18
C TYR A 571 -33.06 5.60 -21.75
N GLY A 572 -33.60 4.44 -21.39
CA GLY A 572 -34.96 4.33 -20.89
C GLY A 572 -35.19 5.07 -19.57
N VAL A 573 -34.19 5.08 -18.68
CA VAL A 573 -34.21 5.88 -17.45
C VAL A 573 -34.15 7.38 -17.78
N PHE A 574 -33.27 7.78 -18.70
CA PHE A 574 -33.21 9.16 -19.19
C PHE A 574 -34.57 9.63 -19.76
N GLU A 575 -35.25 8.82 -20.57
CA GLU A 575 -36.57 9.18 -21.12
C GLU A 575 -37.64 9.39 -20.04
N VAL A 576 -37.60 8.60 -18.95
CA VAL A 576 -38.52 8.75 -17.82
C VAL A 576 -38.20 10.01 -17.02
N LEU A 577 -36.92 10.24 -16.70
CA LEU A 577 -36.50 11.36 -15.86
C LEU A 577 -36.52 12.70 -16.60
N TYR A 578 -36.29 12.73 -17.91
CA TYR A 578 -36.19 13.95 -18.71
C TYR A 578 -37.25 13.97 -19.83
N PRO A 579 -38.55 14.11 -19.48
CA PRO A 579 -39.59 14.33 -20.48
C PRO A 579 -39.37 15.66 -21.23
N PRO A 580 -40.01 15.88 -22.40
CA PRO A 580 -39.65 16.97 -23.31
C PRO A 580 -39.54 18.35 -22.68
N LYS A 581 -40.44 18.68 -21.74
CA LYS A 581 -40.42 19.94 -20.99
C LYS A 581 -39.15 20.09 -20.14
N ARG A 582 -38.86 19.10 -19.29
CA ARG A 582 -37.67 19.08 -18.42
C ARG A 582 -36.36 19.02 -19.21
N LEU A 583 -36.33 18.30 -20.33
CA LEU A 583 -35.16 18.27 -21.22
C LEU A 583 -34.86 19.65 -21.83
N ILE A 584 -35.90 20.39 -22.24
CA ILE A 584 -35.73 21.75 -22.78
C ILE A 584 -35.18 22.69 -21.70
N GLU A 585 -35.70 22.60 -20.47
CA GLU A 585 -35.26 23.42 -19.33
C GLU A 585 -33.79 23.18 -18.96
N LYS A 586 -33.25 21.99 -19.24
CA LYS A 586 -31.83 21.66 -19.02
C LYS A 586 -30.88 22.21 -20.07
N ILE A 587 -31.36 22.54 -21.28
CA ILE A 587 -30.51 23.03 -22.36
C ILE A 587 -30.38 24.55 -22.24
N GLY A 588 -29.24 25.00 -21.73
CA GLY A 588 -28.90 26.40 -21.51
C GLY A 588 -27.90 26.96 -22.53
N THR A 589 -27.38 28.15 -22.25
CA THR A 589 -26.39 28.87 -23.09
C THR A 589 -25.01 28.19 -23.11
N HIS A 590 -24.68 27.45 -22.05
CA HIS A 590 -23.42 26.73 -21.89
C HIS A 590 -23.50 25.25 -22.28
N SER A 591 -24.67 24.77 -22.74
CA SER A 591 -24.85 23.41 -23.23
C SER A 591 -24.38 23.26 -24.69
N SER A 592 -24.29 22.03 -25.19
CA SER A 592 -23.99 21.70 -26.59
C SER A 592 -24.70 22.63 -27.61
N PRO A 593 -23.94 23.35 -28.48
CA PRO A 593 -24.51 24.14 -29.57
C PRO A 593 -25.41 23.33 -30.51
N VAL A 594 -25.03 22.08 -30.81
CA VAL A 594 -25.86 21.18 -31.63
C VAL A 594 -27.20 20.86 -30.97
N LEU A 595 -27.25 20.63 -29.65
CA LEU A 595 -28.51 20.38 -28.93
C LEU A 595 -29.38 21.62 -28.83
N GLN A 596 -28.77 22.79 -28.60
CA GLN A 596 -29.48 24.08 -28.58
C GLN A 596 -30.25 24.29 -29.90
N GLN A 597 -29.61 24.02 -31.03
CA GLN A 597 -30.17 24.21 -32.38
C GLN A 597 -31.12 23.08 -32.83
N ALA A 598 -31.07 21.92 -32.18
CA ALA A 598 -31.93 20.79 -32.52
C ALA A 598 -33.36 20.96 -31.98
N GLY A 599 -34.37 20.55 -32.76
CA GLY A 599 -35.75 20.42 -32.26
C GLY A 599 -35.93 19.23 -31.31
N SER A 600 -37.00 19.21 -30.52
CA SER A 600 -37.25 18.22 -29.45
C SER A 600 -36.98 16.76 -29.88
N ARG A 601 -37.62 16.25 -30.95
CA ARG A 601 -37.39 14.87 -31.43
C ARG A 601 -35.95 14.61 -31.87
N LYS A 602 -35.29 15.61 -32.46
CA LYS A 602 -33.91 15.50 -32.94
C LYS A 602 -32.93 15.43 -31.76
N ARG A 603 -33.21 16.09 -30.63
CA ARG A 603 -32.40 16.02 -29.40
C ARG A 603 -32.34 14.60 -28.85
N TYR A 604 -33.48 13.96 -28.65
CA TYR A 604 -33.54 12.56 -28.21
C TYR A 604 -32.77 11.63 -29.16
N ALA A 605 -32.95 11.80 -30.47
CA ALA A 605 -32.24 11.00 -31.46
C ALA A 605 -30.70 11.20 -31.40
N ILE A 606 -30.23 12.43 -31.19
CA ILE A 606 -28.80 12.72 -31.04
C ILE A 606 -28.25 12.06 -29.78
N LEU A 607 -28.91 12.25 -28.63
CA LEU A 607 -28.47 11.70 -27.35
C LEU A 607 -28.46 10.17 -27.34
N TYR A 608 -29.50 9.53 -27.91
CA TYR A 608 -29.53 8.08 -28.10
C TYR A 608 -28.35 7.59 -28.96
N GLN A 609 -28.09 8.26 -30.09
CA GLN A 609 -27.02 7.88 -31.01
C GLN A 609 -25.64 8.02 -30.37
N ASP A 610 -25.40 9.12 -29.66
CA ASP A 610 -24.15 9.35 -28.95
C ASP A 610 -23.96 8.30 -27.85
N LEU A 611 -24.98 8.09 -27.00
CA LEU A 611 -24.93 7.11 -25.91
C LEU A 611 -24.69 5.68 -26.43
N LEU A 612 -25.38 5.29 -27.50
CA LEU A 612 -25.18 3.99 -28.14
C LEU A 612 -23.76 3.87 -28.71
N ARG A 613 -23.29 4.88 -29.45
CA ARG A 613 -21.94 4.88 -29.99
C ARG A 613 -20.88 4.80 -28.89
N ILE A 614 -21.08 5.47 -27.75
CA ILE A 614 -20.17 5.41 -26.58
C ILE A 614 -20.11 3.97 -26.03
N HIS A 615 -21.25 3.29 -25.88
CA HIS A 615 -21.27 1.90 -25.39
C HIS A 615 -20.64 0.92 -26.39
N ILE A 616 -20.86 1.12 -27.70
CA ILE A 616 -20.24 0.34 -28.76
C ILE A 616 -18.72 0.51 -28.71
N GLU A 617 -18.24 1.75 -28.75
CA GLU A 617 -16.81 2.04 -28.79
C GLU A 617 -16.10 1.75 -27.46
N SER A 618 -16.81 1.64 -26.34
CA SER A 618 -16.29 1.15 -25.06
C SER A 618 -16.25 -0.38 -24.97
N GLY A 619 -16.89 -1.10 -25.90
CA GLY A 619 -16.99 -2.56 -25.88
C GLY A 619 -17.88 -3.08 -24.76
N ASN A 620 -19.01 -2.41 -24.49
CA ASN A 620 -19.93 -2.77 -23.42
C ASN A 620 -20.37 -4.24 -23.46
N ARG A 621 -20.09 -5.01 -22.40
CA ARG A 621 -20.37 -6.44 -22.37
C ARG A 621 -21.85 -6.78 -22.49
N SER A 622 -22.73 -6.05 -21.79
CA SER A 622 -24.17 -6.28 -21.85
C SER A 622 -24.71 -6.10 -23.28
N LEU A 623 -24.22 -5.10 -24.03
CA LEU A 623 -24.58 -4.90 -25.43
C LEU A 623 -24.05 -6.02 -26.34
N LYS A 624 -22.81 -6.47 -26.12
CA LYS A 624 -22.19 -7.58 -26.85
C LYS A 624 -23.01 -8.87 -26.68
N GLU A 625 -23.23 -9.28 -25.43
CA GLU A 625 -24.01 -10.48 -25.09
C GLU A 625 -25.44 -10.39 -25.65
N TYR A 626 -26.05 -9.20 -25.60
CA TYR A 626 -27.37 -9.00 -26.18
C TYR A 626 -27.37 -9.19 -27.71
N ALA A 627 -26.36 -8.67 -28.41
CA ALA A 627 -26.23 -8.83 -29.85
C ALA A 627 -26.00 -10.30 -30.25
N GLU A 628 -25.16 -11.03 -29.52
CA GLU A 628 -24.92 -12.46 -29.72
C GLU A 628 -26.21 -13.28 -29.53
N VAL A 629 -26.99 -13.01 -28.47
CA VAL A 629 -28.28 -13.66 -28.26
C VAL A 629 -29.29 -13.34 -29.38
N LEU A 630 -29.26 -12.12 -29.94
CA LEU A 630 -30.12 -11.78 -31.08
C LEU A 630 -29.69 -12.51 -32.37
N GLN A 631 -28.39 -12.72 -32.60
CA GLN A 631 -27.89 -13.50 -33.72
C GLN A 631 -28.30 -14.97 -33.60
N GLU A 632 -28.00 -15.60 -32.46
CA GLU A 632 -28.38 -17.00 -32.19
C GLU A 632 -29.90 -17.20 -32.29
N GLY A 633 -30.68 -16.28 -31.72
CA GLY A 633 -32.14 -16.33 -31.79
C GLY A 633 -32.68 -16.16 -33.21
N SER A 634 -32.01 -15.35 -34.04
CA SER A 634 -32.34 -15.21 -35.46
C SER A 634 -32.09 -16.51 -36.23
N ASP A 635 -30.99 -17.21 -35.95
CA ASP A 635 -30.70 -18.52 -36.56
C ASP A 635 -31.74 -19.58 -36.17
N LEU A 636 -32.16 -19.58 -34.91
CA LEU A 636 -33.24 -20.44 -34.42
C LEU A 636 -34.58 -20.10 -35.08
N LEU A 637 -34.87 -18.81 -35.32
CA LEU A 637 -36.07 -18.39 -36.03
C LEU A 637 -36.06 -18.87 -37.48
N VAL A 638 -34.93 -18.78 -38.18
CA VAL A 638 -34.79 -19.33 -39.55
C VAL A 638 -35.00 -20.84 -39.57
N LYS A 639 -34.44 -21.56 -38.58
CA LYS A 639 -34.65 -23.00 -38.42
C LYS A 639 -36.15 -23.33 -38.19
N TYR A 640 -36.82 -22.56 -37.32
CA TYR A 640 -38.27 -22.68 -37.11
C TYR A 640 -39.07 -22.43 -38.39
N GLU A 641 -38.73 -21.40 -39.17
CA GLU A 641 -39.44 -21.07 -40.41
C GLU A 641 -39.31 -22.16 -41.48
N ARG A 642 -38.22 -22.93 -41.45
CA ARG A 642 -38.02 -24.08 -42.34
C ARG A 642 -38.74 -25.35 -41.86
N ASP A 643 -38.61 -25.69 -40.58
CA ASP A 643 -38.94 -27.04 -40.06
C ASP A 643 -40.13 -27.04 -39.06
N GLY A 644 -40.69 -25.87 -38.74
CA GLY A 644 -41.68 -25.68 -37.68
C GLY A 644 -41.14 -25.95 -36.27
N LEU A 645 -42.01 -25.91 -35.25
CA LEU A 645 -41.60 -26.19 -33.86
C LEU A 645 -41.05 -27.62 -33.67
N THR A 646 -41.48 -28.57 -34.51
CA THR A 646 -41.02 -29.96 -34.48
C THR A 646 -39.55 -30.12 -34.84
N GLY A 647 -38.98 -29.19 -35.61
CA GLY A 647 -37.56 -29.16 -35.94
C GLY A 647 -36.65 -28.63 -34.82
N LEU A 648 -37.23 -28.10 -33.75
CA LEU A 648 -36.50 -27.58 -32.58
C LEU A 648 -36.61 -28.55 -31.40
N ASP A 649 -35.49 -28.77 -30.70
CA ASP A 649 -35.50 -29.46 -29.40
C ASP A 649 -36.05 -28.57 -28.27
N THR A 650 -36.17 -29.12 -27.06
CA THR A 650 -36.74 -28.38 -25.91
C THR A 650 -35.94 -27.13 -25.56
N LYS A 651 -34.60 -27.20 -25.55
CA LYS A 651 -33.73 -26.06 -25.21
C LYS A 651 -33.77 -25.00 -26.31
N GLU A 652 -33.77 -25.42 -27.57
CA GLU A 652 -33.90 -24.52 -28.73
C GLU A 652 -35.23 -23.76 -28.71
N ARG A 653 -36.34 -24.42 -28.35
CA ARG A 653 -37.65 -23.75 -28.20
C ARG A 653 -37.65 -22.73 -27.07
N GLU A 654 -37.02 -23.04 -25.94
CA GLU A 654 -36.87 -22.11 -24.82
C GLU A 654 -36.03 -20.88 -25.21
N ARG A 655 -34.89 -21.09 -25.89
CA ARG A 655 -34.06 -20.00 -26.43
C ARG A 655 -34.82 -19.13 -27.44
N LEU A 656 -35.56 -19.74 -28.37
CA LEU A 656 -36.38 -19.00 -29.32
C LEU A 656 -37.48 -18.19 -28.61
N CYS A 657 -38.09 -18.74 -27.56
CA CYS A 657 -39.09 -18.04 -26.75
C CYS A 657 -38.53 -16.78 -26.07
N VAL A 658 -37.30 -16.85 -25.58
CA VAL A 658 -36.56 -15.72 -24.99
C VAL A 658 -36.23 -14.67 -26.05
N PHE A 659 -35.72 -15.10 -27.20
CA PHE A 659 -35.43 -14.21 -28.32
C PHE A 659 -36.68 -13.42 -28.73
N VAL A 660 -37.82 -14.09 -28.90
CA VAL A 660 -39.10 -13.45 -29.20
C VAL A 660 -39.51 -12.44 -28.13
N GLY A 661 -39.28 -12.75 -26.85
CA GLY A 661 -39.51 -11.80 -25.74
C GLY A 661 -38.67 -10.52 -25.84
N LYS A 662 -37.41 -10.63 -26.27
CA LYS A 662 -36.55 -9.47 -26.54
C LYS A 662 -37.08 -8.65 -27.71
N LEU A 663 -37.55 -9.30 -28.78
CA LEU A 663 -38.15 -8.61 -29.93
C LEU A 663 -39.47 -7.89 -29.59
N GLU A 664 -40.34 -8.49 -28.78
CA GLU A 664 -41.57 -7.86 -28.27
C GLU A 664 -41.24 -6.57 -27.50
N THR A 665 -40.13 -6.58 -26.77
CA THR A 665 -39.65 -5.41 -26.02
C THR A 665 -39.16 -4.30 -26.95
N LEU A 666 -38.36 -4.66 -27.96
CA LEU A 666 -37.89 -3.71 -28.98
C LEU A 666 -39.07 -3.13 -29.77
N LEU A 667 -40.09 -3.94 -30.08
CA LEU A 667 -41.33 -3.48 -30.71
C LEU A 667 -42.05 -2.45 -29.82
N ALA A 668 -42.24 -2.74 -28.54
CA ALA A 668 -42.88 -1.81 -27.59
C ALA A 668 -42.09 -0.50 -27.40
N LYS A 669 -40.77 -0.53 -27.61
CA LYS A 669 -39.90 0.65 -27.59
C LYS A 669 -39.79 1.36 -28.94
N SER A 670 -40.40 0.81 -29.99
CA SER A 670 -40.44 1.44 -31.29
C SER A 670 -41.60 2.43 -31.41
N ALA A 671 -41.45 3.43 -32.28
CA ALA A 671 -42.55 4.34 -32.64
C ALA A 671 -43.67 3.68 -33.49
N LEU A 672 -43.62 2.35 -33.68
CA LEU A 672 -44.54 1.58 -34.51
C LEU A 672 -45.64 0.86 -33.72
N ASP A 673 -45.54 0.80 -32.39
CA ASP A 673 -46.56 0.16 -31.57
C ASP A 673 -47.83 1.03 -31.47
N THR A 674 -48.87 0.62 -32.18
CA THR A 674 -50.17 1.31 -32.19
C THR A 674 -51.23 0.62 -31.32
N ALA A 675 -50.92 -0.55 -30.75
CA ALA A 675 -51.79 -1.28 -29.81
C ALA A 675 -51.02 -2.48 -29.21
N PRO A 676 -50.65 -2.44 -27.91
CA PRO A 676 -49.96 -3.56 -27.29
C PRO A 676 -50.95 -4.70 -27.05
N GLU A 677 -50.93 -5.75 -27.88
CA GLU A 677 -51.38 -7.06 -27.40
C GLU A 677 -50.35 -7.52 -26.37
N ALA A 678 -50.65 -7.28 -25.10
CA ALA A 678 -49.72 -7.55 -24.02
C ALA A 678 -49.54 -9.05 -23.82
N PHE A 679 -48.53 -9.65 -24.45
CA PHE A 679 -47.98 -10.93 -24.02
C PHE A 679 -47.24 -10.69 -22.69
N GLN A 680 -48.00 -10.65 -21.59
CA GLN A 680 -47.46 -10.34 -20.26
C GLN A 680 -46.54 -11.44 -19.71
N VAL A 681 -46.53 -12.64 -20.32
CA VAL A 681 -45.69 -13.78 -19.91
C VAL A 681 -45.21 -14.51 -21.16
N ALA A 682 -43.89 -14.69 -21.29
CA ALA A 682 -43.29 -15.50 -22.34
C ALA A 682 -43.64 -16.99 -22.14
N ARG A 683 -44.76 -17.43 -22.71
CA ARG A 683 -45.21 -18.83 -22.65
C ARG A 683 -44.82 -19.55 -23.92
N LEU A 684 -44.16 -20.70 -23.76
CA LEU A 684 -43.84 -21.62 -24.87
C LEU A 684 -45.08 -22.02 -25.66
N ALA A 685 -46.23 -22.20 -24.99
CA ALA A 685 -47.49 -22.58 -25.62
C ALA A 685 -48.02 -21.58 -26.66
N ASP A 686 -47.62 -20.30 -26.56
CA ASP A 686 -48.08 -19.23 -27.43
C ASP A 686 -46.99 -18.76 -28.44
N LEU A 687 -45.86 -19.48 -28.52
CA LEU A 687 -44.68 -19.05 -29.26
C LEU A 687 -44.96 -18.69 -30.74
N GLU A 688 -45.73 -19.52 -31.45
CA GLU A 688 -46.04 -19.27 -32.87
C GLU A 688 -46.87 -17.98 -33.08
N LYS A 689 -47.86 -17.75 -32.21
CA LYS A 689 -48.69 -16.52 -32.25
C LYS A 689 -47.84 -15.28 -31.99
N ARG A 690 -46.92 -15.38 -31.03
CA ARG A 690 -45.98 -14.29 -30.68
C ARG A 690 -45.03 -13.96 -31.82
N ILE A 691 -44.49 -14.97 -32.51
CA ILE A 691 -43.64 -14.77 -33.70
C ILE A 691 -44.41 -13.99 -34.78
N VAL A 692 -45.65 -14.38 -35.08
CA VAL A 692 -46.50 -13.69 -36.06
C VAL A 692 -46.78 -12.24 -35.64
N HIS A 693 -47.11 -12.03 -34.36
CA HIS A 693 -47.36 -10.70 -33.81
C HIS A 693 -46.14 -9.78 -33.97
N VAL A 694 -44.95 -10.25 -33.58
CA VAL A 694 -43.71 -9.49 -33.68
C VAL A 694 -43.35 -9.16 -35.12
N ARG A 695 -43.40 -10.13 -36.04
CA ARG A 695 -43.07 -9.89 -37.46
C ARG A 695 -43.99 -8.83 -38.08
N LYS A 696 -45.29 -8.90 -37.77
CA LYS A 696 -46.28 -7.93 -38.25
C LYS A 696 -46.06 -6.55 -37.62
N GLY A 697 -45.86 -6.48 -36.30
CA GLY A 697 -45.67 -5.24 -35.56
C GLY A 697 -44.41 -4.48 -36.00
N LEU A 698 -43.30 -5.18 -36.20
CA LEU A 698 -42.05 -4.60 -36.71
C LEU A 698 -42.11 -4.22 -38.19
N LYS A 699 -43.19 -4.59 -38.90
CA LYS A 699 -43.39 -4.36 -40.34
C LYS A 699 -42.24 -4.95 -41.18
N VAL A 700 -41.83 -6.18 -40.85
CA VAL A 700 -40.76 -6.89 -41.54
C VAL A 700 -41.18 -7.16 -42.99
N ARG A 701 -40.34 -6.78 -43.96
CA ARG A 701 -40.60 -7.01 -45.40
C ARG A 701 -40.38 -8.48 -45.75
N VAL A 702 -40.97 -8.95 -46.86
CA VAL A 702 -40.92 -10.37 -47.27
C VAL A 702 -39.48 -10.90 -47.39
N GLU A 703 -38.59 -10.12 -47.99
CA GLU A 703 -37.17 -10.46 -48.20
C GLU A 703 -36.25 -9.96 -47.07
N GLN A 704 -36.80 -9.40 -45.99
CA GLN A 704 -36.03 -8.84 -44.88
C GLN A 704 -36.07 -9.77 -43.68
N SER A 705 -34.93 -9.98 -43.03
CA SER A 705 -34.90 -10.71 -41.76
C SER A 705 -35.38 -9.83 -40.60
N VAL A 706 -35.83 -10.45 -39.50
CA VAL A 706 -36.18 -9.68 -38.30
C VAL A 706 -34.95 -8.93 -37.77
N LEU A 707 -33.77 -9.55 -37.82
CA LEU A 707 -32.52 -8.95 -37.34
C LEU A 707 -32.08 -7.74 -38.18
N GLU A 708 -32.24 -7.81 -39.50
CA GLU A 708 -32.01 -6.67 -40.39
C GLU A 708 -32.97 -5.53 -40.07
N ARG A 709 -34.23 -5.84 -39.78
CA ARG A 709 -35.22 -4.83 -39.42
C ARG A 709 -34.88 -4.15 -38.10
N ILE A 710 -34.46 -4.90 -37.09
CA ILE A 710 -33.98 -4.36 -35.81
C ILE A 710 -32.74 -3.49 -36.01
N SER A 711 -31.78 -3.94 -36.82
CA SER A 711 -30.56 -3.19 -37.13
C SER A 711 -30.89 -1.86 -37.83
N GLU A 712 -31.82 -1.87 -38.79
CA GLU A 712 -32.31 -0.69 -39.50
C GLU A 712 -32.91 0.36 -38.53
N MET A 713 -33.64 -0.11 -37.50
CA MET A 713 -34.36 0.76 -36.57
C MET A 713 -33.46 1.32 -35.45
N PHE A 714 -32.59 0.49 -34.88
CA PHE A 714 -31.89 0.81 -33.62
C PHE A 714 -30.38 1.05 -33.79
N LEU A 715 -29.73 0.44 -34.78
CA LEU A 715 -28.26 0.53 -34.97
C LEU A 715 -27.89 1.52 -36.08
N ARG A 716 -28.60 1.49 -37.21
CA ARG A 716 -28.31 2.33 -38.37
C ARG A 716 -28.27 3.84 -38.05
N PRO A 717 -29.13 4.37 -37.15
CA PRO A 717 -29.03 5.76 -36.73
C PRO A 717 -27.69 6.12 -36.08
N ALA A 718 -27.01 5.16 -35.43
CA ALA A 718 -25.68 5.33 -34.82
C ALA A 718 -24.53 4.97 -35.77
N GLY A 719 -24.82 4.78 -37.07
CA GLY A 719 -23.81 4.46 -38.09
C GLY A 719 -23.32 3.02 -38.07
N VAL A 720 -24.19 2.07 -37.68
CA VAL A 720 -23.90 0.62 -37.72
C VAL A 720 -25.02 -0.10 -38.45
N SER A 721 -24.72 -0.87 -39.49
CA SER A 721 -25.73 -1.40 -40.42
C SER A 721 -26.22 -2.81 -40.05
N SER A 722 -25.43 -3.60 -39.31
CA SER A 722 -25.80 -4.96 -38.89
C SER A 722 -25.22 -5.32 -37.51
N MET A 723 -25.64 -6.47 -36.95
CA MET A 723 -25.09 -7.00 -35.70
C MET A 723 -23.64 -7.48 -35.85
N GLU A 724 -23.27 -7.98 -37.03
CA GLU A 724 -21.90 -8.38 -37.33
C GLU A 724 -20.99 -7.16 -37.36
N GLU A 725 -21.43 -6.06 -38.00
CA GLU A 725 -20.71 -4.79 -38.01
C GLU A 725 -20.62 -4.20 -36.59
N LEU A 726 -21.66 -4.33 -35.78
CA LEU A 726 -21.66 -3.93 -34.36
C LEU A 726 -20.55 -4.64 -33.59
N LEU A 727 -20.54 -5.97 -33.61
CA LEU A 727 -19.54 -6.78 -32.90
C LEU A 727 -18.13 -6.51 -33.41
N GLU A 728 -17.96 -6.36 -34.73
CA GLU A 728 -16.67 -6.03 -35.31
C GLU A 728 -16.18 -4.63 -34.91
N ARG A 729 -17.07 -3.64 -34.88
CA ARG A 729 -16.73 -2.29 -34.41
C ARG A 729 -16.32 -2.27 -32.94
N MET A 730 -17.00 -3.04 -32.08
CA MET A 730 -16.64 -3.20 -30.66
C MET A 730 -15.26 -3.85 -30.47
N ARG A 731 -14.92 -4.85 -31.29
CA ARG A 731 -13.61 -5.53 -31.25
C ARG A 731 -12.50 -4.62 -31.78
N SER A 732 -12.65 -4.12 -33.00
CA SER A 732 -11.64 -3.30 -33.69
C SER A 732 -11.32 -2.00 -32.95
N THR A 733 -12.31 -1.33 -32.35
CA THR A 733 -12.07 -0.10 -31.57
C THR A 733 -11.21 -0.36 -30.33
N ARG A 734 -11.47 -1.46 -29.60
CA ARG A 734 -10.65 -1.84 -28.43
C ARG A 734 -9.26 -2.28 -28.82
N GLN A 735 -9.13 -3.06 -29.90
CA GLN A 735 -7.81 -3.44 -30.42
C GLN A 735 -7.00 -2.21 -30.83
N ALA A 736 -7.61 -1.26 -31.53
CA ALA A 736 -6.95 -0.02 -31.91
C ALA A 736 -6.50 0.81 -30.69
N ALA A 737 -7.31 0.85 -29.62
CA ALA A 737 -6.95 1.49 -28.37
C ALA A 737 -5.79 0.77 -27.65
N ASP A 738 -5.83 -0.56 -27.54
CA ASP A 738 -4.75 -1.38 -26.97
C ASP A 738 -3.42 -1.11 -27.70
N GLU A 739 -3.43 -1.23 -29.02
CA GLU A 739 -2.23 -1.03 -29.83
C GLU A 739 -1.70 0.40 -29.73
N ARG A 740 -2.58 1.41 -29.76
CA ARG A 740 -2.21 2.82 -29.57
C ARG A 740 -1.51 3.01 -28.22
N ASN A 741 -2.09 2.47 -27.16
CA ASN A 741 -1.61 2.62 -25.80
C ASN A 741 -0.30 1.86 -25.56
N ARG A 742 -0.11 0.68 -26.16
CA ARG A 742 1.18 -0.02 -26.13
C ARG A 742 2.25 0.74 -26.91
N ARG A 743 1.91 1.25 -28.11
CA ARG A 743 2.79 2.07 -28.93
C ARG A 743 3.22 3.35 -28.22
N SER A 744 2.34 3.98 -27.43
CA SER A 744 2.69 5.18 -26.67
C SER A 744 3.80 4.91 -25.65
N VAL A 745 3.73 3.78 -24.92
CA VAL A 745 4.78 3.36 -23.98
C VAL A 745 6.08 3.00 -24.69
N ALA A 746 6.01 2.22 -25.77
CA ALA A 746 7.19 1.82 -26.55
C ALA A 746 7.96 3.04 -27.09
N ASN A 747 7.25 3.99 -27.68
CA ASN A 747 7.83 5.24 -28.18
C ASN A 747 8.50 6.07 -27.07
N LYS A 748 7.99 6.01 -25.83
CA LYS A 748 8.59 6.72 -24.68
C LYS A 748 9.88 6.05 -24.21
N ARG A 749 9.93 4.72 -24.19
CA ARG A 749 11.16 3.95 -23.89
C ARG A 749 12.26 4.27 -24.90
N GLU A 750 11.93 4.23 -26.21
CA GLU A 750 12.88 4.51 -27.29
C GLU A 750 13.43 5.94 -27.25
N LYS A 751 12.55 6.95 -27.11
CA LYS A 751 12.96 8.37 -27.15
C LYS A 751 13.89 8.79 -26.01
N ARG A 752 13.79 8.16 -24.84
CA ARG A 752 14.56 8.55 -23.65
C ARG A 752 15.76 7.66 -23.37
N ASN A 753 15.92 6.52 -24.06
CA ASN A 753 16.92 5.52 -23.75
C ASN A 753 16.89 5.12 -22.25
N THR A 754 15.68 5.05 -21.68
CA THR A 754 15.44 4.68 -20.28
C THR A 754 14.50 3.49 -20.21
N GLU A 755 14.75 2.58 -19.26
CA GLU A 755 13.85 1.45 -18.98
C GLU A 755 12.52 1.92 -18.37
N GLU A 756 12.52 3.10 -17.73
CA GLU A 756 11.34 3.73 -17.13
C GLU A 756 10.78 4.83 -18.05
N PRO A 757 9.69 4.60 -18.79
CA PRO A 757 9.06 5.62 -19.64
C PRO A 757 8.32 6.67 -18.81
N ILE A 758 8.54 7.94 -19.15
CA ILE A 758 7.88 9.10 -18.52
C ILE A 758 6.99 9.80 -19.55
N PHE A 759 5.71 9.95 -19.22
CA PHE A 759 4.68 10.60 -20.03
C PHE A 759 4.78 12.13 -19.97
N ASP A 760 4.19 12.79 -20.96
CA ASP A 760 4.07 14.25 -21.04
C ASP A 760 2.60 14.65 -21.30
N LEU A 761 2.27 15.88 -20.93
CA LEU A 761 1.03 16.55 -21.31
C LEU A 761 1.36 17.60 -22.37
N GLN A 762 0.53 17.64 -23.42
CA GLN A 762 0.70 18.50 -24.58
C GLN A 762 -0.40 19.55 -24.62
N VAL A 763 -0.14 20.65 -25.31
CA VAL A 763 -1.15 21.69 -25.54
C VAL A 763 -2.34 21.08 -26.27
N GLY A 764 -3.54 21.27 -25.73
CA GLY A 764 -4.76 20.68 -26.29
C GLY A 764 -5.07 19.26 -25.82
N ASP A 765 -4.25 18.66 -24.94
CA ASP A 765 -4.66 17.46 -24.20
C ASP A 765 -5.81 17.84 -23.24
N PHE A 766 -6.73 16.91 -23.02
CA PHE A 766 -7.88 17.11 -22.13
C PHE A 766 -7.78 16.21 -20.90
N LEU A 767 -7.98 16.80 -19.72
CA LEU A 767 -7.95 16.13 -18.43
C LEU A 767 -9.34 16.04 -17.82
N LYS A 768 -9.72 14.86 -17.34
CA LYS A 768 -10.96 14.63 -16.59
C LYS A 768 -10.69 14.02 -15.23
N GLY A 769 -11.22 14.63 -14.17
CA GLY A 769 -11.18 14.08 -12.82
C GLY A 769 -12.24 13.01 -12.62
N VAL A 770 -11.84 11.89 -12.01
CA VAL A 770 -12.67 10.71 -11.80
C VAL A 770 -12.33 10.07 -10.46
N ASP A 771 -13.35 9.73 -9.69
CA ASP A 771 -13.19 8.90 -8.49
C ASP A 771 -13.00 7.44 -8.91
N ILE A 772 -12.03 6.76 -8.29
CA ILE A 772 -11.70 5.37 -8.55
C ILE A 772 -12.91 4.43 -8.41
N GLN A 773 -13.90 4.76 -7.56
CA GLN A 773 -15.10 3.94 -7.40
C GLN A 773 -15.93 3.79 -8.69
N TYR A 774 -15.82 4.76 -9.62
CA TYR A 774 -16.54 4.73 -10.89
C TYR A 774 -15.80 4.02 -12.02
N ILE A 775 -14.57 3.53 -11.78
CA ILE A 775 -13.73 2.99 -12.84
C ILE A 775 -14.37 1.80 -13.58
N SER A 776 -14.97 0.86 -12.85
CA SER A 776 -15.61 -0.32 -13.42
C SER A 776 -16.77 0.07 -14.34
N ASN A 777 -17.56 1.06 -13.91
CA ASN A 777 -18.69 1.60 -14.68
C ASN A 777 -18.19 2.31 -15.94
N ILE A 778 -17.22 3.22 -15.81
CA ILE A 778 -16.71 4.01 -16.93
C ILE A 778 -16.00 3.14 -17.98
N LEU A 779 -15.24 2.13 -17.56
CA LEU A 779 -14.57 1.23 -18.51
C LEU A 779 -15.57 0.47 -19.39
N GLN A 780 -16.72 0.07 -18.82
CA GLN A 780 -17.78 -0.68 -19.52
C GLN A 780 -18.77 0.19 -20.31
N ASN A 781 -19.09 1.39 -19.81
CA ASN A 781 -20.17 2.23 -20.34
C ASN A 781 -19.66 3.53 -21.00
N GLY A 782 -18.36 3.82 -20.90
CA GLY A 782 -17.78 5.13 -21.21
C GLY A 782 -17.98 6.13 -20.07
N SER A 783 -17.32 7.28 -20.17
CA SER A 783 -17.55 8.40 -19.26
C SER A 783 -18.72 9.21 -19.81
N VAL A 784 -19.91 9.01 -19.24
CA VAL A 784 -21.16 9.68 -19.67
C VAL A 784 -21.65 10.67 -18.63
N ALA A 785 -22.49 11.61 -19.07
CA ALA A 785 -23.15 12.58 -18.19
C ALA A 785 -24.08 11.89 -17.17
N LYS A 786 -24.34 12.54 -16.04
CA LYS A 786 -25.15 12.00 -14.95
C LYS A 786 -26.59 11.67 -15.36
N GLU A 787 -27.13 12.41 -16.34
CA GLU A 787 -28.48 12.17 -16.89
C GLU A 787 -28.62 10.77 -17.52
N PHE A 788 -27.49 10.16 -17.90
CA PHE A 788 -27.40 8.81 -18.44
C PHE A 788 -26.86 7.80 -17.42
N LEU A 789 -26.99 8.10 -16.12
CA LEU A 789 -26.49 7.30 -15.00
C LEU A 789 -24.95 7.20 -14.95
N GLY A 790 -24.27 8.23 -15.46
CA GLY A 790 -22.83 8.41 -15.29
C GLY A 790 -22.43 8.80 -13.86
N ALA A 791 -21.13 8.95 -13.62
CA ALA A 791 -20.60 9.42 -12.34
C ALA A 791 -21.24 10.77 -11.97
N SER A 792 -21.82 10.85 -10.77
CA SER A 792 -22.55 12.04 -10.31
C SER A 792 -21.56 13.10 -9.81
N SER A 793 -21.80 14.37 -10.17
CA SER A 793 -21.14 15.53 -9.56
C SER A 793 -22.17 16.26 -8.69
N ASP A 794 -21.77 16.64 -7.47
CA ASP A 794 -22.64 17.31 -6.49
C ASP A 794 -23.05 18.74 -6.94
N SER A 795 -22.37 19.31 -7.94
CA SER A 795 -22.77 20.52 -8.67
C SER A 795 -22.66 20.30 -10.17
N ASP A 796 -23.68 20.66 -10.94
CA ASP A 796 -23.66 20.48 -12.39
C ASP A 796 -24.32 21.66 -13.09
N SER A 797 -23.46 22.59 -13.51
CA SER A 797 -23.80 23.76 -14.30
C SER A 797 -23.73 23.48 -15.82
N THR A 798 -23.36 22.26 -16.23
CA THR A 798 -23.11 21.79 -17.60
C THR A 798 -23.82 20.44 -17.86
N PRO A 799 -25.17 20.43 -17.85
CA PRO A 799 -25.94 19.19 -17.96
C PRO A 799 -25.87 18.59 -19.37
N LEU A 800 -26.03 17.27 -19.45
CA LEU A 800 -26.01 16.48 -20.70
C LEU A 800 -24.63 16.39 -21.39
N ASP A 801 -23.57 16.84 -20.75
CA ASP A 801 -22.20 16.69 -21.23
C ASP A 801 -21.24 16.21 -20.13
N THR A 802 -20.02 15.91 -20.54
CA THR A 802 -18.95 15.49 -19.64
C THR A 802 -17.85 16.53 -19.66
N ASP A 803 -17.62 17.15 -18.51
CA ASP A 803 -16.59 18.17 -18.35
C ASP A 803 -15.18 17.61 -18.48
N VAL A 804 -14.37 18.37 -19.21
CA VAL A 804 -12.92 18.17 -19.38
C VAL A 804 -12.18 19.51 -19.33
N SER A 805 -10.95 19.48 -18.81
CA SER A 805 -10.06 20.63 -18.73
C SER A 805 -9.01 20.54 -19.84
N MET A 806 -8.95 21.53 -20.72
CA MET A 806 -7.90 21.60 -21.75
C MET A 806 -6.57 22.07 -21.13
N VAL A 807 -5.46 21.46 -21.53
CA VAL A 807 -4.10 21.88 -21.16
C VAL A 807 -3.69 23.08 -22.02
N SER A 808 -3.33 24.20 -21.39
CA SER A 808 -2.91 25.41 -22.08
C SER A 808 -1.44 25.34 -22.53
N ALA A 809 -1.04 26.32 -23.36
CA ALA A 809 0.36 26.44 -23.80
C ALA A 809 1.31 26.78 -22.65
N GLU A 810 0.88 27.59 -21.69
CA GLU A 810 1.64 27.95 -20.50
C GLU A 810 1.82 26.73 -19.58
N ASP A 811 0.73 26.00 -19.34
CA ASP A 811 0.73 24.84 -18.46
C ASP A 811 1.66 23.74 -18.98
N ALA A 812 1.59 23.44 -20.28
CA ALA A 812 2.46 22.45 -20.91
C ALA A 812 3.96 22.82 -20.85
N GLN A 813 4.29 24.12 -20.94
CA GLN A 813 5.68 24.59 -20.80
C GLN A 813 6.21 24.41 -19.37
N GLY A 814 5.34 24.49 -18.36
CA GLY A 814 5.68 24.24 -16.95
C GLY A 814 6.02 22.80 -16.62
N GLY A 815 5.80 21.86 -17.54
CA GLY A 815 6.04 20.42 -17.35
C GLY A 815 4.83 19.66 -16.82
N PHE A 816 4.97 18.33 -16.70
CA PHE A 816 3.85 17.41 -16.42
C PHE A 816 3.14 17.75 -15.10
N GLU A 817 3.87 17.79 -13.98
CA GLU A 817 3.31 18.08 -12.66
C GLU A 817 2.63 19.44 -12.61
N HIS A 818 3.22 20.45 -13.27
CA HIS A 818 2.66 21.78 -13.34
C HIS A 818 1.32 21.77 -14.09
N ALA A 819 1.26 21.14 -15.26
CA ALA A 819 0.04 21.04 -16.05
C ALA A 819 -1.07 20.30 -15.30
N VAL A 820 -0.73 19.22 -14.59
CA VAL A 820 -1.69 18.52 -13.74
C VAL A 820 -2.18 19.42 -12.60
N TYR A 821 -1.28 20.13 -11.91
CA TYR A 821 -1.62 21.01 -10.79
C TYR A 821 -2.39 22.29 -11.20
N LYS A 822 -2.30 22.70 -12.45
CA LYS A 822 -3.06 23.84 -13.00
C LYS A 822 -4.40 23.45 -13.60
N SER A 823 -4.57 22.17 -13.94
CA SER A 823 -5.82 21.65 -14.49
C SER A 823 -7.02 21.91 -13.58
N LEU A 824 -8.15 22.28 -14.17
CA LEU A 824 -9.43 22.36 -13.44
C LEU A 824 -9.86 20.99 -12.90
N ALA A 825 -9.40 19.90 -13.51
CA ALA A 825 -9.75 18.54 -13.12
C ALA A 825 -9.03 18.07 -11.84
N LYS A 826 -8.00 18.78 -11.37
CA LYS A 826 -7.11 18.33 -10.30
C LYS A 826 -7.83 18.12 -8.96
N ASP A 827 -8.90 18.86 -8.71
CA ASP A 827 -9.62 18.85 -7.44
C ASP A 827 -10.78 17.81 -7.45
N TYR A 828 -10.95 17.07 -8.56
CA TYR A 828 -12.04 16.10 -8.74
C TYR A 828 -11.56 14.65 -8.76
N GLY A 829 -12.01 13.84 -7.80
CA GLY A 829 -11.70 12.41 -7.68
C GLY A 829 -10.22 12.10 -7.41
N ASP A 830 -9.84 10.82 -7.48
CA ASP A 830 -8.48 10.35 -7.18
C ASP A 830 -7.65 10.00 -8.42
N LEU A 831 -8.31 10.00 -9.59
CA LEU A 831 -7.74 9.71 -10.90
C LEU A 831 -7.95 10.89 -11.85
N LEU A 832 -7.01 11.09 -12.77
CA LEU A 832 -7.23 11.92 -13.95
C LEU A 832 -7.12 11.08 -15.21
N PHE A 833 -8.07 11.21 -16.12
CA PHE A 833 -7.97 10.65 -17.46
C PHE A 833 -7.39 11.69 -18.40
N CYS A 834 -6.40 11.30 -19.20
CA CYS A 834 -5.90 12.11 -20.30
C CYS A 834 -6.51 11.63 -21.62
N LEU A 835 -7.09 12.56 -22.37
CA LEU A 835 -7.61 12.35 -23.73
C LEU A 835 -6.83 13.25 -24.69
N ARG A 836 -6.33 12.67 -25.79
CA ARG A 836 -5.65 13.43 -26.84
C ARG A 836 -6.56 13.63 -28.05
N ASP A 837 -6.60 14.85 -28.57
CA ASP A 837 -7.30 15.12 -29.84
C ASP A 837 -6.46 14.61 -31.02
N ARG A 838 -6.97 13.58 -31.68
CA ARG A 838 -6.42 12.94 -32.88
C ARG A 838 -7.29 13.22 -34.11
N GLY A 839 -8.21 14.19 -34.02
CA GLY A 839 -9.19 14.52 -35.05
C GLY A 839 -10.56 13.86 -34.87
N GLN A 840 -10.80 13.18 -33.74
CA GLN A 840 -12.09 12.53 -33.42
C GLN A 840 -13.17 13.52 -32.96
N TYR A 841 -12.81 14.76 -32.64
CA TYR A 841 -13.72 15.79 -32.16
C TYR A 841 -14.14 16.76 -33.26
N GLN A 842 -15.42 17.12 -33.27
CA GLN A 842 -15.97 18.29 -33.94
C GLN A 842 -15.98 19.43 -32.91
N HIS A 843 -15.07 20.39 -33.08
CA HIS A 843 -15.03 21.59 -32.25
C HIS A 843 -16.20 22.51 -32.64
N THR A 844 -16.98 22.93 -31.66
CA THR A 844 -18.10 23.84 -31.87
C THR A 844 -18.07 24.99 -30.87
N GLU A 845 -18.55 26.15 -31.31
CA GLU A 845 -18.61 27.37 -30.52
C GLU A 845 -20.05 27.87 -30.45
N SER A 846 -20.42 28.46 -29.31
CA SER A 846 -21.72 29.09 -29.10
C SER A 846 -21.96 30.15 -30.19
N SER A 847 -23.20 30.26 -30.67
CA SER A 847 -23.70 31.23 -31.68
C SER A 847 -23.46 30.95 -33.18
N THR A 848 -22.69 29.93 -33.55
CA THR A 848 -22.55 29.54 -34.98
C THR A 848 -23.50 28.39 -35.33
N PRO A 849 -24.32 28.49 -36.40
CA PRO A 849 -25.06 27.33 -36.90
C PRO A 849 -24.09 26.24 -37.34
N VAL A 850 -24.13 25.08 -36.67
CA VAL A 850 -23.22 23.97 -36.96
C VAL A 850 -24.03 22.73 -37.29
N GLU A 851 -23.79 22.17 -38.49
CA GLU A 851 -24.30 20.86 -38.83
C GLU A 851 -23.53 19.79 -38.07
N ARG A 852 -24.25 18.89 -37.39
CA ARG A 852 -23.66 17.78 -36.65
C ARG A 852 -22.93 16.84 -37.59
N ASP A 853 -21.63 16.68 -37.37
CA ASP A 853 -20.85 15.58 -37.92
C ASP A 853 -21.19 14.31 -37.15
N ARG A 854 -21.63 13.26 -37.86
CA ARG A 854 -22.04 11.99 -37.22
C ARG A 854 -20.86 11.09 -36.90
N ASP A 855 -19.72 11.32 -37.55
CA ASP A 855 -18.51 10.51 -37.40
C ASP A 855 -17.60 11.06 -36.29
N LYS A 856 -17.89 12.25 -35.77
CA LYS A 856 -17.13 12.91 -34.69
C LYS A 856 -17.94 13.17 -33.43
N TRP A 857 -17.24 13.24 -32.31
CA TRP A 857 -17.80 13.65 -31.02
C TRP A 857 -17.84 15.17 -30.95
N GLU A 858 -18.93 15.78 -30.48
CA GLU A 858 -18.94 17.23 -30.30
C GLU A 858 -18.16 17.59 -29.04
N LEU A 859 -17.15 18.43 -29.22
CA LEU A 859 -16.39 19.08 -28.15
C LEU A 859 -16.68 20.58 -28.25
N PHE A 860 -17.06 21.20 -27.13
CA PHE A 860 -17.45 22.60 -27.14
C PHE A 860 -16.96 23.29 -25.88
N LYS A 861 -16.67 24.59 -26.00
CA LYS A 861 -16.25 25.41 -24.87
C LYS A 861 -17.47 25.75 -24.02
N THR A 862 -17.51 25.27 -22.78
CA THR A 862 -18.57 25.62 -21.83
C THR A 862 -18.27 26.98 -21.21
N GLY A 863 -16.99 27.25 -20.90
CA GLY A 863 -16.52 28.54 -20.39
C GLY A 863 -16.98 28.88 -18.97
N VAL A 864 -17.69 27.97 -18.29
CA VAL A 864 -18.36 28.23 -17.00
C VAL A 864 -17.36 28.52 -15.87
N VAL A 865 -16.34 27.67 -15.74
CA VAL A 865 -15.34 27.76 -14.66
C VAL A 865 -14.09 28.53 -15.13
N SER A 866 -13.70 28.33 -16.39
CA SER A 866 -12.60 29.05 -17.03
C SER A 866 -12.71 28.97 -18.55
N GLU A 867 -11.84 29.70 -19.25
CA GLU A 867 -11.75 29.64 -20.70
C GLU A 867 -11.22 28.29 -21.25
N TYR A 868 -10.66 27.45 -20.39
CA TYR A 868 -10.16 26.10 -20.68
C TYR A 868 -11.14 25.00 -20.22
N HIS A 869 -12.35 25.38 -19.83
CA HIS A 869 -13.43 24.46 -19.48
C HIS A 869 -14.23 24.06 -20.74
N TYR A 870 -14.21 22.76 -21.05
CA TYR A 870 -14.87 22.17 -22.22
C TYR A 870 -15.81 21.04 -21.82
N GLY A 871 -16.84 20.84 -22.63
CA GLY A 871 -17.80 19.76 -22.51
C GLY A 871 -17.73 18.84 -23.72
N ILE A 872 -17.81 17.53 -23.49
CA ILE A 872 -18.06 16.53 -24.54
C ILE A 872 -19.53 16.11 -24.45
N ARG A 873 -20.33 16.42 -25.49
CA ARG A 873 -21.78 16.15 -25.49
C ARG A 873 -22.05 14.67 -25.21
N THR A 874 -22.94 14.37 -24.26
CA THR A 874 -23.28 13.03 -23.76
C THR A 874 -22.14 12.34 -23.01
N GLY A 875 -20.92 12.36 -23.55
CA GLY A 875 -19.74 11.72 -22.97
C GLY A 875 -18.76 11.19 -24.01
N PHE A 876 -17.82 10.34 -23.57
CA PHE A 876 -16.83 9.70 -24.45
C PHE A 876 -16.60 8.23 -24.10
N PRO A 877 -16.25 7.36 -25.08
CA PRO A 877 -15.98 5.96 -24.80
C PRO A 877 -14.65 5.74 -24.07
N SER A 878 -14.56 4.66 -23.29
CA SER A 878 -13.36 4.33 -22.51
C SER A 878 -12.11 4.14 -23.39
N THR A 879 -12.29 3.75 -24.65
CA THR A 879 -11.21 3.64 -25.66
C THR A 879 -10.60 4.98 -26.07
N GLN A 880 -11.20 6.12 -25.71
CA GLN A 880 -10.58 7.44 -25.90
C GLN A 880 -9.54 7.77 -24.82
N ILE A 881 -9.48 7.03 -23.72
CA ILE A 881 -8.50 7.25 -22.64
C ILE A 881 -7.11 6.83 -23.13
N ASP A 882 -6.20 7.80 -23.25
CA ASP A 882 -4.82 7.58 -23.67
C ASP A 882 -3.94 7.07 -22.53
N PHE A 883 -4.13 7.61 -21.33
CA PHE A 883 -3.53 7.14 -20.08
C PHE A 883 -4.27 7.72 -18.86
N MET A 884 -4.05 7.12 -17.70
CA MET A 884 -4.60 7.55 -16.41
C MET A 884 -3.48 8.03 -15.49
N ILE A 885 -3.73 9.10 -14.74
CA ILE A 885 -2.80 9.69 -13.78
C ILE A 885 -3.36 9.44 -12.38
N VAL A 886 -2.58 8.79 -11.51
CA VAL A 886 -2.97 8.59 -10.10
C VAL A 886 -2.53 9.79 -9.26
N LYS A 887 -3.44 10.30 -8.44
CA LYS A 887 -3.12 11.38 -7.50
C LYS A 887 -2.38 10.83 -6.28
N THR A 888 -1.69 11.70 -5.54
CA THR A 888 -0.77 11.33 -4.46
C THR A 888 -1.42 10.45 -3.39
N GLY A 889 -2.68 10.70 -3.02
CA GLY A 889 -3.42 9.88 -2.05
C GLY A 889 -3.63 8.43 -2.50
N LEU A 890 -3.99 8.22 -3.77
CA LEU A 890 -4.18 6.89 -4.35
C LEU A 890 -2.86 6.17 -4.62
N SER A 891 -1.79 6.91 -4.92
CA SER A 891 -0.48 6.34 -5.25
C SER A 891 0.13 5.49 -4.12
N VAL A 892 -0.26 5.76 -2.87
CA VAL A 892 0.19 5.01 -1.68
C VAL A 892 -0.75 3.88 -1.28
N ASP A 893 -1.97 3.82 -1.82
CA ASP A 893 -2.91 2.71 -1.57
C ASP A 893 -2.72 1.60 -2.60
N THR A 894 -1.82 0.66 -2.27
CA THR A 894 -1.50 -0.49 -3.12
C THR A 894 -2.73 -1.35 -3.43
N LYS A 895 -3.69 -1.48 -2.51
CA LYS A 895 -4.88 -2.32 -2.73
C LYS A 895 -5.83 -1.67 -3.72
N ALA A 896 -6.03 -0.37 -3.62
CA ALA A 896 -6.85 0.38 -4.57
C ALA A 896 -6.21 0.38 -5.96
N LEU A 897 -4.88 0.50 -6.06
CA LEU A 897 -4.14 0.37 -7.32
C LEU A 897 -4.28 -1.04 -7.94
N GLU A 898 -4.11 -2.11 -7.14
CA GLU A 898 -4.30 -3.48 -7.63
C GLU A 898 -5.72 -3.70 -8.18
N ARG A 899 -6.75 -3.14 -7.51
CA ARG A 899 -8.14 -3.17 -8.01
C ARG A 899 -8.30 -2.41 -9.33
N LEU A 900 -7.69 -1.23 -9.46
CA LEU A 900 -7.67 -0.47 -10.70
C LEU A 900 -7.05 -1.28 -11.85
N PHE A 901 -5.89 -1.90 -11.62
CA PHE A 901 -5.21 -2.70 -12.64
C PHE A 901 -6.04 -3.91 -13.07
N PHE A 902 -6.69 -4.56 -12.11
CA PHE A 902 -7.58 -5.67 -12.38
C PHE A 902 -8.81 -5.25 -13.19
N GLU A 903 -9.44 -4.11 -12.88
CA GLU A 903 -10.58 -3.59 -13.66
C GLU A 903 -10.18 -3.21 -15.10
N ILE A 904 -8.98 -2.64 -15.30
CA ILE A 904 -8.41 -2.42 -16.65
C ILE A 904 -8.23 -3.77 -17.38
N ALA A 905 -7.61 -4.76 -16.73
CA ALA A 905 -7.40 -6.09 -17.31
C ALA A 905 -8.71 -6.82 -17.63
N LYS A 906 -9.74 -6.68 -16.79
CA LYS A 906 -11.08 -7.23 -16.98
C LYS A 906 -11.80 -6.62 -18.18
N ASN A 907 -11.52 -5.35 -18.49
CA ASN A 907 -12.10 -4.64 -19.64
C ASN A 907 -11.51 -5.06 -20.99
N GLY A 908 -10.27 -5.58 -20.97
CA GLY A 908 -9.68 -6.30 -22.09
C GLY A 908 -8.88 -5.48 -23.10
N PHE A 909 -8.51 -4.25 -22.77
CA PHE A 909 -7.45 -3.52 -23.47
C PHE A 909 -6.56 -2.74 -22.49
N TYR A 910 -5.29 -2.57 -22.85
CA TYR A 910 -4.31 -1.89 -22.02
C TYR A 910 -4.54 -0.38 -21.98
N ILE A 911 -4.56 0.18 -20.77
CA ILE A 911 -4.49 1.63 -20.51
C ILE A 911 -3.29 1.90 -19.60
N PRO A 912 -2.32 2.74 -20.01
CA PRO A 912 -1.19 3.09 -19.16
C PRO A 912 -1.68 3.83 -17.92
N VAL A 913 -1.13 3.48 -16.76
CA VAL A 913 -1.34 4.21 -15.50
C VAL A 913 0.00 4.82 -15.10
N VAL A 914 0.02 6.11 -14.80
CA VAL A 914 1.21 6.87 -14.42
C VAL A 914 1.02 7.55 -13.07
N ASP A 915 2.11 7.82 -12.37
CA ASP A 915 2.10 8.65 -11.16
C ASP A 915 1.95 10.14 -11.47
N PHE A 916 1.94 10.97 -10.43
CA PHE A 916 1.78 12.41 -10.57
C PHE A 916 2.96 13.09 -11.30
N SER A 917 4.11 12.42 -11.42
CA SER A 917 5.29 12.87 -12.19
C SER A 917 5.26 12.42 -13.66
N GLY A 918 4.31 11.54 -14.02
CA GLY A 918 4.17 10.94 -15.34
C GLY A 918 4.96 9.65 -15.51
N LYS A 919 5.58 9.10 -14.47
CA LYS A 919 6.29 7.81 -14.51
C LYS A 919 5.28 6.67 -14.54
N ILE A 920 5.52 5.67 -15.40
CA ILE A 920 4.64 4.52 -15.54
C ILE A 920 4.56 3.68 -14.25
N ILE A 921 3.34 3.30 -13.87
CA ILE A 921 3.03 2.37 -12.78
C ILE A 921 2.54 1.03 -13.36
N LEU A 922 1.53 1.08 -14.24
CA LEU A 922 1.05 -0.11 -14.95
C LEU A 922 1.68 -0.15 -16.34
N SER A 923 2.65 -1.04 -16.54
CA SER A 923 3.24 -1.30 -17.85
C SER A 923 2.42 -2.30 -18.67
N PRO A 924 2.64 -2.42 -20.00
CA PRO A 924 2.01 -3.44 -20.81
C PRO A 924 2.25 -4.86 -20.28
N GLU A 925 3.47 -5.14 -19.81
CA GLU A 925 3.85 -6.46 -19.30
C GLU A 925 3.15 -6.78 -17.98
N ALA A 926 3.04 -5.79 -17.08
CA ALA A 926 2.28 -5.93 -15.84
C ALA A 926 0.79 -6.14 -16.12
N TYR A 927 0.21 -5.38 -17.06
CA TYR A 927 -1.16 -5.58 -17.54
C TYR A 927 -1.37 -7.00 -18.09
N ASP A 928 -0.45 -7.53 -18.90
CA ASP A 928 -0.56 -8.87 -19.47
C ASP A 928 -0.56 -9.95 -18.37
N GLY A 929 0.17 -9.72 -17.27
CA GLY A 929 0.11 -10.54 -16.06
C GLY A 929 -1.30 -10.61 -15.46
N TYR A 930 -1.96 -9.47 -15.25
CA TYR A 930 -3.36 -9.41 -14.80
C TYR A 930 -4.33 -9.99 -15.84
N ARG A 931 -4.09 -9.74 -17.13
CA ARG A 931 -4.96 -10.19 -18.22
C ARG A 931 -4.98 -11.72 -18.37
N ALA A 932 -3.90 -12.40 -18.02
CA ALA A 932 -3.76 -13.84 -18.16
C ALA A 932 -4.82 -14.65 -17.41
N CYS A 933 -5.34 -14.17 -16.26
CA CYS A 933 -6.35 -14.90 -15.50
C CYS A 933 -7.70 -14.99 -16.24
N PHE A 934 -7.96 -14.11 -17.22
CA PHE A 934 -9.15 -14.14 -18.06
C PHE A 934 -9.06 -15.13 -19.23
N ALA A 935 -7.95 -15.86 -19.39
CA ALA A 935 -7.81 -16.81 -20.49
C ALA A 935 -8.96 -17.83 -20.52
N GLY A 936 -9.57 -18.00 -21.70
CA GLY A 936 -10.72 -18.89 -21.91
C GLY A 936 -12.09 -18.32 -21.52
N LEU A 937 -12.17 -17.06 -21.08
CA LEU A 937 -13.43 -16.42 -20.69
C LEU A 937 -13.95 -15.51 -21.82
N GLU A 938 -14.81 -16.05 -22.69
CA GLU A 938 -15.33 -15.35 -23.88
C GLU A 938 -16.09 -14.05 -23.53
N SER A 939 -16.87 -14.04 -22.44
CA SER A 939 -17.59 -12.85 -21.95
C SER A 939 -16.66 -11.69 -21.60
N PHE A 940 -15.40 -11.98 -21.26
CA PHE A 940 -14.39 -10.98 -20.93
C PHE A 940 -13.42 -10.72 -22.08
N ASP A 941 -13.68 -11.26 -23.27
CA ASP A 941 -12.77 -11.28 -24.43
C ASP A 941 -11.40 -11.87 -24.09
N GLY A 942 -11.39 -12.82 -23.17
CA GLY A 942 -10.19 -13.46 -22.66
C GLY A 942 -9.32 -14.02 -23.78
N PRO A 943 -7.99 -14.01 -23.63
CA PRO A 943 -7.11 -14.68 -24.58
C PRO A 943 -7.46 -16.18 -24.66
N PRO A 944 -7.12 -16.88 -25.76
CA PRO A 944 -7.34 -18.32 -25.85
C PRO A 944 -6.73 -19.06 -24.65
N LEU A 945 -7.48 -20.01 -24.10
CA LEU A 945 -6.99 -20.85 -23.01
C LEU A 945 -6.07 -21.92 -23.58
N ALA A 946 -4.84 -21.96 -23.11
CA ALA A 946 -3.89 -23.00 -23.51
C ALA A 946 -4.29 -24.36 -22.91
N PHE A 947 -4.09 -25.42 -23.68
CA PHE A 947 -4.17 -26.80 -23.21
C PHE A 947 -2.87 -27.53 -23.54
N GLN A 948 -2.29 -28.18 -22.53
CA GLN A 948 -1.09 -29.00 -22.66
C GLN A 948 -1.41 -30.44 -22.27
N PRO A 949 -1.45 -31.39 -23.23
CA PRO A 949 -1.78 -32.77 -22.92
C PRO A 949 -0.68 -33.44 -22.08
N VAL A 950 -1.06 -34.45 -21.32
CA VAL A 950 -0.10 -35.34 -20.63
C VAL A 950 0.51 -36.30 -21.66
N VAL A 951 1.83 -36.43 -21.66
CA VAL A 951 2.56 -37.28 -22.61
C VAL A 951 2.93 -38.62 -21.97
N SER A 952 3.05 -39.68 -22.78
CA SER A 952 3.33 -41.04 -22.29
C SER A 952 4.66 -41.21 -21.55
N GLY A 953 5.59 -40.26 -21.70
CA GLY A 953 6.84 -40.20 -20.95
C GLY A 953 6.73 -39.56 -19.57
N ASP A 954 5.60 -38.94 -19.23
CA ASP A 954 5.40 -38.27 -17.94
C ASP A 954 5.25 -39.28 -16.81
N ARG A 955 5.81 -38.97 -15.64
CA ARG A 955 5.81 -39.86 -14.46
C ARG A 955 4.38 -40.12 -13.97
N SER A 956 3.47 -39.17 -14.21
CA SER A 956 2.05 -39.27 -13.85
C SER A 956 1.15 -39.91 -14.90
N TYR A 957 1.65 -40.23 -16.11
CA TYR A 957 0.80 -40.59 -17.25
C TYR A 957 -0.19 -41.72 -16.94
N GLU A 958 0.29 -42.88 -16.47
CA GLU A 958 -0.58 -44.03 -16.19
C GLU A 958 -1.65 -43.72 -15.13
N LYS A 959 -1.28 -42.97 -14.09
CA LYS A 959 -2.21 -42.60 -13.01
C LYS A 959 -3.27 -41.63 -13.49
N ILE A 960 -2.89 -40.65 -14.30
CA ILE A 960 -3.83 -39.66 -14.87
C ILE A 960 -4.78 -40.35 -15.85
N MET A 961 -4.27 -41.20 -16.75
CA MET A 961 -5.12 -41.93 -17.70
C MET A 961 -6.13 -42.84 -16.99
N LYS A 962 -5.72 -43.49 -15.89
CA LYS A 962 -6.64 -44.29 -15.07
C LYS A 962 -7.70 -43.42 -14.38
N LEU A 963 -7.32 -42.27 -13.81
CA LEU A 963 -8.26 -41.36 -13.17
C LEU A 963 -9.22 -40.72 -14.16
N MET A 964 -8.78 -40.44 -15.39
CA MET A 964 -9.61 -39.89 -16.46
C MET A 964 -10.83 -40.77 -16.75
N VAL A 965 -10.65 -42.09 -16.79
CA VAL A 965 -11.76 -43.04 -16.97
C VAL A 965 -12.75 -42.93 -15.80
N SER A 966 -12.27 -42.95 -14.55
CA SER A 966 -13.13 -42.84 -13.38
C SER A 966 -13.87 -41.50 -13.29
N VAL A 967 -13.23 -40.38 -13.68
CA VAL A 967 -13.86 -39.05 -13.72
C VAL A 967 -14.98 -39.01 -14.77
N ALA A 968 -14.75 -39.61 -15.95
CA ALA A 968 -15.77 -39.66 -16.99
C ALA A 968 -17.00 -40.50 -16.57
N GLU A 969 -16.79 -41.66 -15.92
CA GLU A 969 -17.88 -42.50 -15.38
C GLU A 969 -18.68 -41.79 -14.28
N ASP A 970 -18.01 -41.00 -13.43
CA ASP A 970 -18.66 -40.23 -12.37
C ASP A 970 -19.48 -39.07 -12.91
N ARG A 971 -19.06 -38.44 -14.00
CA ARG A 971 -19.73 -37.29 -14.60
C ARG A 971 -21.19 -37.59 -14.93
N GLU A 972 -21.47 -38.72 -15.59
CA GLU A 972 -22.83 -39.13 -15.92
C GLU A 972 -23.68 -39.33 -14.65
N ARG A 973 -23.12 -39.99 -13.63
CA ARG A 973 -23.83 -40.22 -12.35
C ARG A 973 -24.13 -38.94 -11.60
N VAL A 974 -23.17 -38.01 -11.58
CA VAL A 974 -23.34 -36.68 -10.98
C VAL A 974 -24.43 -35.92 -11.72
N GLN A 975 -24.37 -35.87 -13.05
CA GLN A 975 -25.36 -35.17 -13.87
C GLN A 975 -26.78 -35.71 -13.66
N GLU A 976 -26.97 -37.04 -13.68
CA GLU A 976 -28.26 -37.68 -13.37
C GLU A 976 -28.79 -37.27 -11.98
N THR A 977 -27.89 -37.27 -10.99
CA THR A 977 -28.23 -36.96 -9.60
C THR A 977 -28.59 -35.49 -9.42
N THR A 978 -27.79 -34.57 -9.97
CA THR A 978 -28.05 -33.12 -9.94
C THR A 978 -29.39 -32.79 -10.59
N VAL A 979 -29.68 -33.34 -11.78
CA VAL A 979 -30.98 -33.13 -12.47
C VAL A 979 -32.14 -33.64 -11.60
N GLY A 980 -31.97 -34.81 -10.97
CA GLY A 980 -32.95 -35.35 -10.03
C GLY A 980 -33.20 -34.41 -8.85
N ILE A 981 -32.14 -33.95 -8.19
CA ILE A 981 -32.23 -33.03 -7.04
C ILE A 981 -32.91 -31.72 -7.44
N HIS A 982 -32.46 -31.10 -8.54
CA HIS A 982 -33.06 -29.86 -9.07
C HIS A 982 -34.57 -30.00 -9.29
N ARG A 983 -35.01 -31.09 -9.92
CA ARG A 983 -36.42 -31.33 -10.19
C ARG A 983 -37.26 -31.46 -8.91
N GLU A 984 -36.77 -32.18 -7.90
CA GLU A 984 -37.50 -32.31 -6.63
C GLU A 984 -37.54 -30.99 -5.86
N LEU A 985 -36.43 -30.25 -5.83
CA LEU A 985 -36.38 -28.92 -5.22
C LEU A 985 -37.32 -27.95 -5.93
N GLU A 986 -37.36 -27.95 -7.26
CA GLU A 986 -38.31 -27.15 -8.04
C GLU A 986 -39.77 -27.47 -7.67
N GLN A 987 -40.13 -28.75 -7.53
CA GLN A 987 -41.49 -29.15 -7.13
C GLN A 987 -41.83 -28.70 -5.70
N ILE A 988 -40.90 -28.85 -4.75
CA ILE A 988 -41.09 -28.41 -3.36
C ILE A 988 -41.28 -26.90 -3.31
N LEU A 989 -40.40 -26.14 -3.96
CA LEU A 989 -40.47 -24.68 -4.02
C LEU A 989 -41.76 -24.20 -4.70
N ALA A 990 -42.17 -24.83 -5.80
CA ALA A 990 -43.42 -24.50 -6.49
C ALA A 990 -44.65 -24.72 -5.60
N GLY A 991 -44.65 -25.78 -4.77
CA GLY A 991 -45.70 -26.04 -3.77
C GLY A 991 -45.81 -24.95 -2.69
N LEU A 992 -44.74 -24.19 -2.45
CA LEU A 992 -44.66 -23.07 -1.51
C LEU A 992 -44.86 -21.70 -2.18
N GLY A 993 -45.25 -21.71 -3.46
CA GLY A 993 -45.44 -20.50 -4.28
C GLY A 993 -44.13 -19.81 -4.70
N VAL A 994 -42.98 -20.48 -4.55
CA VAL A 994 -41.68 -19.98 -4.99
C VAL A 994 -41.38 -20.56 -6.37
N ARG A 995 -41.40 -19.72 -7.39
CA ARG A 995 -41.06 -20.13 -8.76
C ARG A 995 -39.55 -20.20 -8.90
N LEU A 996 -39.00 -21.36 -9.25
CA LEU A 996 -37.62 -21.49 -9.70
C LEU A 996 -37.49 -21.01 -11.15
N ARG A 997 -36.46 -20.21 -11.44
CA ARG A 997 -36.14 -19.77 -12.80
C ARG A 997 -35.57 -20.94 -13.60
N SER A 998 -35.97 -21.03 -14.87
CA SER A 998 -35.27 -21.88 -15.83
C SER A 998 -33.97 -21.24 -16.26
N GLU A 999 -33.05 -22.04 -16.83
CA GLU A 999 -31.76 -21.58 -17.34
C GLU A 999 -31.88 -20.51 -18.45
N PHE A 1000 -33.05 -20.39 -19.07
CA PHE A 1000 -33.33 -19.42 -20.14
C PHE A 1000 -34.23 -18.26 -19.70
N ASP A 1001 -34.82 -18.28 -18.50
CA ASP A 1001 -35.63 -17.14 -18.05
C ASP A 1001 -34.72 -15.90 -17.89
N THR A 1002 -34.99 -14.83 -18.65
CA THR A 1002 -34.17 -13.61 -18.62
C THR A 1002 -34.65 -12.58 -17.60
N SER A 1003 -35.84 -12.77 -17.03
CA SER A 1003 -36.35 -11.98 -15.91
C SER A 1003 -35.47 -12.19 -14.69
N ILE A 1004 -35.21 -11.15 -13.91
CA ILE A 1004 -34.47 -11.30 -12.65
C ILE A 1004 -35.37 -11.82 -11.49
N LEU A 1005 -36.68 -11.96 -11.72
CA LEU A 1005 -37.65 -12.44 -10.72
C LEU A 1005 -37.75 -13.98 -10.67
N GLY A 1006 -37.97 -14.53 -9.47
CA GLY A 1006 -38.10 -15.96 -9.20
C GLY A 1006 -36.78 -16.60 -8.76
N ALA A 1007 -36.79 -17.60 -7.88
CA ALA A 1007 -35.59 -18.17 -7.27
C ALA A 1007 -34.57 -18.74 -8.29
N GLU A 1008 -33.28 -18.73 -7.95
CA GLU A 1008 -32.20 -19.36 -8.73
C GLU A 1008 -31.49 -20.42 -7.91
N LEU A 1009 -31.28 -21.59 -8.50
CA LEU A 1009 -30.55 -22.70 -7.89
C LEU A 1009 -29.30 -22.99 -8.72
N SER A 1010 -28.14 -22.96 -8.09
CA SER A 1010 -26.85 -23.25 -8.74
C SER A 1010 -26.04 -24.24 -7.93
N ASP A 1011 -25.42 -25.22 -8.60
CA ASP A 1011 -24.45 -26.13 -8.01
C ASP A 1011 -23.08 -25.43 -7.96
N ILE A 1012 -22.57 -25.18 -6.76
CA ILE A 1012 -21.32 -24.43 -6.52
C ILE A 1012 -20.19 -25.34 -6.02
N GLY A 1013 -20.43 -26.65 -5.91
CA GLY A 1013 -19.54 -27.62 -5.28
C GLY A 1013 -18.49 -28.19 -6.22
N SER A 1014 -17.48 -28.87 -5.67
CA SER A 1014 -16.51 -29.61 -6.49
C SER A 1014 -17.15 -30.77 -7.24
N THR A 1015 -18.25 -31.32 -6.73
CA THR A 1015 -19.04 -32.36 -7.40
C THR A 1015 -19.72 -31.82 -8.65
N GLY A 1016 -20.39 -30.66 -8.60
CA GLY A 1016 -20.95 -30.01 -9.80
C GLY A 1016 -19.90 -29.64 -10.85
N ARG A 1017 -18.64 -29.40 -10.45
CA ARG A 1017 -17.52 -29.17 -11.37
C ARG A 1017 -16.78 -30.43 -11.80
N HIS A 1018 -17.16 -31.61 -11.28
CA HIS A 1018 -16.48 -32.89 -11.52
C HIS A 1018 -14.99 -32.90 -11.12
N THR A 1019 -14.62 -32.11 -10.12
CA THR A 1019 -13.23 -32.01 -9.58
C THR A 1019 -13.09 -32.63 -8.19
N ASN A 1020 -14.12 -33.35 -7.72
CA ASN A 1020 -14.11 -34.13 -6.49
C ASN A 1020 -13.34 -35.46 -6.68
N MET A 1021 -13.06 -36.14 -5.57
CA MET A 1021 -12.46 -37.47 -5.63
C MET A 1021 -13.50 -38.46 -6.20
N PRO A 1022 -13.11 -39.39 -7.10
CA PRO A 1022 -14.07 -40.32 -7.66
C PRO A 1022 -14.81 -41.13 -6.59
N GLY A 1023 -16.15 -41.16 -6.68
CA GLY A 1023 -17.07 -41.79 -5.72
C GLY A 1023 -17.37 -41.00 -4.44
N ASP A 1024 -16.68 -39.88 -4.19
CA ASP A 1024 -16.83 -39.01 -3.01
C ASP A 1024 -17.69 -37.79 -3.39
N PHE A 1025 -19.00 -37.98 -3.43
CA PHE A 1025 -19.96 -36.98 -3.89
C PHE A 1025 -20.54 -36.18 -2.72
N ASP A 1026 -20.43 -34.86 -2.82
CA ASP A 1026 -20.95 -33.87 -1.86
C ASP A 1026 -21.58 -32.73 -2.67
N PHE A 1027 -22.88 -32.52 -2.52
CA PHE A 1027 -23.64 -31.60 -3.37
C PHE A 1027 -23.86 -30.28 -2.66
N ASP A 1028 -23.09 -29.26 -3.08
CA ASP A 1028 -23.23 -27.89 -2.59
C ASP A 1028 -24.11 -27.05 -3.54
N PHE A 1029 -25.25 -26.58 -3.05
CA PHE A 1029 -26.14 -25.70 -3.79
C PHE A 1029 -26.22 -24.30 -3.19
N SER A 1030 -26.38 -23.31 -4.05
CA SER A 1030 -26.76 -21.95 -3.70
C SER A 1030 -28.18 -21.69 -4.20
N LEU A 1031 -29.11 -21.40 -3.28
CA LEU A 1031 -30.47 -20.99 -3.59
C LEU A 1031 -30.64 -19.48 -3.34
N LYS A 1032 -30.73 -18.71 -4.42
CA LYS A 1032 -30.94 -17.26 -4.37
C LYS A 1032 -32.42 -16.93 -4.48
N LEU A 1033 -32.96 -16.21 -3.49
CA LEU A 1033 -34.39 -15.91 -3.37
C LEU A 1033 -34.68 -14.42 -3.62
N ASP A 1034 -35.86 -14.12 -4.19
CA ASP A 1034 -36.39 -12.77 -4.25
C ASP A 1034 -36.58 -12.23 -2.81
N ALA A 1035 -36.56 -10.91 -2.62
CA ALA A 1035 -36.68 -10.28 -1.29
C ALA A 1035 -37.91 -10.78 -0.50
N LYS A 1036 -39.07 -10.89 -1.18
CA LYS A 1036 -40.31 -11.41 -0.58
C LYS A 1036 -40.18 -12.86 -0.10
N ASP A 1037 -39.40 -13.68 -0.80
CA ASP A 1037 -39.27 -15.11 -0.54
C ASP A 1037 -38.15 -15.39 0.47
N PHE A 1038 -37.11 -14.55 0.48
CA PHE A 1038 -36.02 -14.64 1.45
C PHE A 1038 -36.50 -14.45 2.90
N SER A 1039 -37.53 -13.63 3.12
CA SER A 1039 -38.18 -13.51 4.45
C SER A 1039 -38.74 -14.85 4.98
N ARG A 1040 -38.98 -15.82 4.08
CA ARG A 1040 -39.45 -17.18 4.36
C ARG A 1040 -38.33 -18.23 4.25
N ALA A 1041 -37.06 -17.84 4.16
CA ALA A 1041 -35.95 -18.77 3.93
C ALA A 1041 -35.91 -19.94 4.93
N GLN A 1042 -36.21 -19.68 6.21
CA GLN A 1042 -36.29 -20.72 7.24
C GLN A 1042 -37.43 -21.72 6.97
N GLU A 1043 -38.62 -21.24 6.62
CA GLU A 1043 -39.77 -22.09 6.27
C GLU A 1043 -39.45 -22.97 5.05
N LEU A 1044 -38.82 -22.38 4.03
CA LEU A 1044 -38.39 -23.08 2.82
C LEU A 1044 -37.36 -24.17 3.16
N ALA A 1045 -36.36 -23.83 3.98
CA ALA A 1045 -35.31 -24.76 4.37
C ALA A 1045 -35.84 -25.93 5.21
N GLU A 1046 -36.72 -25.66 6.18
CA GLU A 1046 -37.38 -26.70 6.99
C GLU A 1046 -38.28 -27.61 6.14
N THR A 1047 -38.97 -27.05 5.13
CA THR A 1047 -39.80 -27.85 4.21
C THR A 1047 -38.94 -28.74 3.31
N ILE A 1048 -37.84 -28.22 2.77
CA ILE A 1048 -36.88 -29.00 1.97
C ILE A 1048 -36.27 -30.12 2.84
N LYS A 1049 -35.87 -29.79 4.07
CA LYS A 1049 -35.33 -30.74 5.04
C LYS A 1049 -36.33 -31.85 5.38
N GLY A 1050 -37.60 -31.49 5.61
CA GLY A 1050 -38.68 -32.43 5.87
C GLY A 1050 -38.97 -33.40 4.71
N ALA A 1051 -38.57 -33.06 3.49
CA ALA A 1051 -38.65 -33.94 2.33
C ALA A 1051 -37.47 -34.92 2.21
N MET A 1052 -36.45 -34.82 3.08
CA MET A 1052 -35.24 -35.63 3.03
C MET A 1052 -35.26 -36.78 4.05
N LEU A 1053 -34.77 -37.96 3.63
CA LEU A 1053 -34.41 -39.05 4.54
C LEU A 1053 -32.90 -39.05 4.75
N MET A 1054 -32.44 -38.50 5.87
CA MET A 1054 -31.05 -38.20 6.19
C MET A 1054 -30.55 -38.93 7.45
N LYS A 1055 -29.23 -38.97 7.66
CA LYS A 1055 -28.61 -39.54 8.87
C LYS A 1055 -28.36 -38.50 9.97
N THR A 1056 -27.83 -37.34 9.59
CA THR A 1056 -27.50 -36.25 10.53
C THR A 1056 -27.87 -34.90 9.93
N ASP A 1057 -28.17 -33.94 10.81
CA ASP A 1057 -28.51 -32.56 10.50
C ASP A 1057 -27.53 -31.64 11.24
N ASP A 1058 -26.67 -30.96 10.48
CA ASP A 1058 -25.71 -29.95 10.96
C ASP A 1058 -26.11 -28.53 10.49
N SER A 1059 -27.39 -28.34 10.14
CA SER A 1059 -27.92 -27.06 9.66
C SER A 1059 -27.88 -26.00 10.75
N HIS A 1060 -27.57 -24.76 10.36
CA HIS A 1060 -27.45 -23.65 11.29
C HIS A 1060 -27.88 -22.34 10.64
N ARG A 1061 -28.10 -21.34 11.48
CA ARG A 1061 -28.48 -19.98 11.11
C ARG A 1061 -27.40 -19.01 11.60
N GLU A 1062 -27.01 -18.09 10.74
CA GLU A 1062 -26.10 -16.99 11.09
C GLU A 1062 -26.89 -15.74 11.55
N GLU A 1063 -26.24 -14.83 12.28
CA GLU A 1063 -26.87 -13.64 12.91
C GLU A 1063 -27.50 -12.69 11.88
N GLU A 1064 -27.02 -12.68 10.63
CA GLU A 1064 -27.50 -11.81 9.55
C GLU A 1064 -28.70 -12.38 8.76
N GLY A 1065 -29.26 -13.53 9.19
CA GLY A 1065 -30.43 -14.13 8.54
C GLY A 1065 -30.08 -15.07 7.37
N TYR A 1066 -28.79 -15.28 7.09
CA TYR A 1066 -28.34 -16.37 6.21
C TYR A 1066 -28.67 -17.72 6.85
N TYR A 1067 -29.37 -18.57 6.10
CA TYR A 1067 -29.71 -19.92 6.51
C TYR A 1067 -28.90 -20.91 5.68
N GLN A 1068 -28.26 -21.88 6.35
CA GLN A 1068 -27.56 -22.95 5.67
C GLN A 1068 -28.12 -24.30 6.10
N LEU A 1069 -28.71 -25.00 5.13
CA LEU A 1069 -29.08 -26.40 5.26
C LEU A 1069 -27.80 -27.22 5.06
N ARG A 1070 -27.43 -28.05 6.04
CA ARG A 1070 -26.31 -28.99 5.94
C ARG A 1070 -26.72 -30.35 6.45
N VAL A 1071 -27.04 -31.26 5.54
CA VAL A 1071 -27.57 -32.58 5.88
C VAL A 1071 -26.70 -33.68 5.30
N LYS A 1072 -26.42 -34.70 6.10
CA LYS A 1072 -25.50 -35.78 5.71
C LYS A 1072 -26.20 -37.11 5.57
N GLY A 1073 -25.69 -37.92 4.64
CA GLY A 1073 -26.18 -39.27 4.37
C GLY A 1073 -27.65 -39.31 3.90
N VAL A 1074 -28.06 -38.36 3.07
CA VAL A 1074 -29.37 -38.32 2.42
C VAL A 1074 -29.52 -39.52 1.49
N THR A 1075 -30.62 -40.26 1.65
CA THR A 1075 -30.96 -41.45 0.84
C THR A 1075 -32.21 -41.25 0.00
N ARG A 1076 -33.01 -40.25 0.33
CA ARG A 1076 -34.23 -39.87 -0.37
C ARG A 1076 -34.45 -38.37 -0.27
N LEU A 1077 -34.92 -37.76 -1.34
CA LEU A 1077 -35.41 -36.38 -1.40
C LEU A 1077 -36.74 -36.38 -2.16
N GLY A 1078 -37.86 -36.12 -1.48
CA GLY A 1078 -39.18 -36.16 -2.09
C GLY A 1078 -39.50 -37.54 -2.69
N SER A 1079 -39.65 -37.60 -4.01
CA SER A 1079 -39.86 -38.84 -4.77
C SER A 1079 -38.55 -39.50 -5.26
N LEU A 1080 -37.43 -38.77 -5.23
CA LEU A 1080 -36.12 -39.24 -5.67
C LEU A 1080 -35.49 -40.18 -4.64
N HIS A 1081 -35.11 -41.38 -5.09
CA HIS A 1081 -34.32 -42.34 -4.31
C HIS A 1081 -32.87 -42.29 -4.79
N LEU A 1082 -31.94 -42.02 -3.88
CA LEU A 1082 -30.52 -41.87 -4.20
C LEU A 1082 -29.84 -43.25 -4.19
N LYS A 1083 -29.01 -43.51 -5.20
CA LYS A 1083 -28.30 -44.80 -5.37
C LYS A 1083 -27.33 -45.11 -4.21
N GLN A 1084 -26.85 -44.07 -3.52
CA GLN A 1084 -26.00 -44.14 -2.34
C GLN A 1084 -26.35 -42.99 -1.37
N PRO A 1085 -26.01 -43.08 -0.08
CA PRO A 1085 -26.12 -41.94 0.84
C PRO A 1085 -25.20 -40.79 0.39
N LEU A 1086 -25.73 -39.57 0.36
CA LEU A 1086 -25.04 -38.36 -0.11
C LEU A 1086 -25.18 -37.21 0.87
N ASP A 1087 -24.18 -36.33 0.92
CA ASP A 1087 -24.27 -35.08 1.67
C ASP A 1087 -24.83 -33.99 0.74
N ILE A 1088 -25.76 -33.17 1.27
CA ILE A 1088 -26.43 -32.10 0.53
C ILE A 1088 -26.41 -30.83 1.38
N ASP A 1089 -25.74 -29.82 0.87
CA ASP A 1089 -25.64 -28.49 1.47
C ASP A 1089 -26.40 -27.48 0.60
N ILE A 1090 -27.25 -26.64 1.21
CA ILE A 1090 -27.97 -25.57 0.51
C ILE A 1090 -27.80 -24.26 1.27
N GLY A 1091 -27.12 -23.30 0.66
CA GLY A 1091 -27.00 -21.94 1.15
C GLY A 1091 -28.12 -21.05 0.62
N PHE A 1092 -28.84 -20.36 1.51
CA PHE A 1092 -29.95 -19.46 1.14
C PHE A 1092 -29.49 -18.01 1.19
N SER A 1093 -29.59 -17.30 0.07
CA SER A 1093 -29.19 -15.88 -0.01
C SER A 1093 -30.27 -15.02 -0.69
N ARG A 1094 -30.32 -13.73 -0.39
CA ARG A 1094 -31.16 -12.78 -1.12
C ARG A 1094 -30.52 -12.41 -2.46
N LYS A 1095 -31.31 -12.32 -3.53
CA LYS A 1095 -30.82 -11.91 -4.86
C LYS A 1095 -30.25 -10.49 -4.92
N ALA A 1096 -30.80 -9.58 -4.11
CA ALA A 1096 -30.29 -8.23 -3.93
C ALA A 1096 -28.84 -8.20 -3.43
N ASP A 1097 -28.38 -9.28 -2.78
CA ASP A 1097 -27.09 -9.27 -2.10
C ASP A 1097 -25.97 -9.79 -3.01
N MET A 1098 -26.24 -10.76 -3.93
CA MET A 1098 -25.20 -11.31 -4.82
C MET A 1098 -25.60 -11.64 -6.28
N ASN A 1099 -25.28 -10.77 -7.24
CA ASN A 1099 -25.20 -11.07 -8.67
C ASN A 1099 -23.77 -10.85 -9.16
N VAL A 1100 -22.89 -11.77 -8.75
CA VAL A 1100 -21.45 -11.67 -8.88
C VAL A 1100 -20.97 -12.84 -9.74
N TYR A 1101 -20.14 -12.56 -10.74
CA TYR A 1101 -19.41 -13.59 -11.50
C TYR A 1101 -18.36 -14.20 -10.58
N GLY A 1102 -18.66 -15.37 -10.02
CA GLY A 1102 -17.88 -15.97 -8.94
C GLY A 1102 -16.73 -16.83 -9.46
N SER A 1103 -15.84 -17.23 -8.54
CA SER A 1103 -14.76 -18.21 -8.81
C SER A 1103 -15.26 -19.49 -9.47
N HIS A 1104 -16.46 -19.94 -9.08
CA HIS A 1104 -17.10 -21.11 -9.68
C HIS A 1104 -17.43 -20.90 -11.16
N ASP A 1105 -18.02 -19.75 -11.51
CA ASP A 1105 -18.39 -19.43 -12.89
C ASP A 1105 -17.14 -19.36 -13.78
N ALA A 1106 -16.08 -18.71 -13.31
CA ALA A 1106 -14.81 -18.64 -14.01
C ALA A 1106 -14.22 -20.03 -14.31
N LEU A 1107 -14.28 -20.96 -13.35
CA LEU A 1107 -13.79 -22.32 -13.52
C LEU A 1107 -14.65 -23.14 -14.48
N ARG A 1108 -15.98 -23.06 -14.33
CA ARG A 1108 -16.93 -23.74 -15.22
C ARG A 1108 -16.73 -23.32 -16.66
N ASP A 1109 -16.65 -22.00 -16.90
CA ASP A 1109 -16.53 -21.45 -18.24
C ASP A 1109 -15.18 -21.82 -18.87
N LYS A 1110 -14.08 -21.83 -18.09
CA LYS A 1110 -12.77 -22.31 -18.56
C LYS A 1110 -12.79 -23.79 -18.95
N LEU A 1111 -13.39 -24.65 -18.13
CA LEU A 1111 -13.50 -26.08 -18.43
C LEU A 1111 -14.38 -26.32 -19.66
N HIS A 1112 -15.48 -25.58 -19.79
CA HIS A 1112 -16.31 -25.59 -20.99
C HIS A 1112 -15.52 -25.12 -22.22
N MET A 1113 -14.66 -24.12 -22.08
CA MET A 1113 -13.82 -23.65 -23.19
C MET A 1113 -12.80 -24.72 -23.62
N ILE A 1114 -12.21 -25.46 -22.69
CA ILE A 1114 -11.33 -26.60 -23.01
C ILE A 1114 -12.10 -27.64 -23.82
N GLU A 1115 -13.30 -28.01 -23.39
CA GLU A 1115 -14.16 -28.96 -24.09
C GLU A 1115 -14.54 -28.46 -25.50
N LYS A 1116 -14.97 -27.19 -25.61
CA LYS A 1116 -15.37 -26.55 -26.86
C LYS A 1116 -14.21 -26.49 -27.87
N THR A 1117 -12.99 -26.24 -27.39
CA THR A 1117 -11.82 -26.02 -28.26
C THR A 1117 -11.04 -27.30 -28.58
N TYR A 1118 -10.84 -28.15 -27.57
CA TYR A 1118 -9.93 -29.30 -27.63
C TYR A 1118 -10.65 -30.65 -27.48
N GLY A 1119 -11.96 -30.64 -27.22
CA GLY A 1119 -12.80 -31.82 -27.10
C GLY A 1119 -12.95 -32.32 -25.66
N GLU A 1120 -13.94 -33.20 -25.47
CA GLU A 1120 -14.31 -33.77 -24.19
C GLU A 1120 -13.17 -34.52 -23.50
N GLN A 1121 -12.36 -35.27 -24.27
CA GLN A 1121 -11.21 -35.99 -23.73
C GLN A 1121 -10.16 -35.05 -23.11
N ALA A 1122 -9.97 -33.86 -23.69
CA ALA A 1122 -9.06 -32.87 -23.12
C ALA A 1122 -9.58 -32.36 -21.77
N ARG A 1123 -10.88 -32.05 -21.67
CA ARG A 1123 -11.52 -31.66 -20.41
C ARG A 1123 -11.32 -32.74 -19.35
N ASP A 1124 -11.58 -34.00 -19.68
CA ASP A 1124 -11.47 -35.11 -18.74
C ASP A 1124 -10.02 -35.33 -18.28
N GLN A 1125 -9.05 -35.12 -19.16
CA GLN A 1125 -7.63 -35.15 -18.79
C GLN A 1125 -7.27 -34.00 -17.84
N VAL A 1126 -7.80 -32.79 -18.04
CA VAL A 1126 -7.60 -31.66 -17.11
C VAL A 1126 -8.21 -31.95 -15.74
N LEU A 1127 -9.45 -32.47 -15.70
CA LEU A 1127 -10.12 -32.85 -14.46
C LEU A 1127 -9.31 -33.93 -13.71
N ALA A 1128 -8.81 -34.94 -14.42
CA ALA A 1128 -7.95 -35.97 -13.85
C ALA A 1128 -6.63 -35.40 -13.29
N ASN A 1129 -6.01 -34.43 -13.96
CA ASN A 1129 -4.84 -33.70 -13.43
C ASN A 1129 -5.18 -32.97 -12.13
N ILE A 1130 -6.30 -32.26 -12.07
CA ILE A 1130 -6.75 -31.53 -10.88
C ILE A 1130 -6.96 -32.51 -9.71
N VAL A 1131 -7.70 -33.60 -9.94
CA VAL A 1131 -7.96 -34.62 -8.92
C VAL A 1131 -6.66 -35.24 -8.42
N PHE A 1132 -5.75 -35.61 -9.33
CA PHE A 1132 -4.47 -36.20 -8.95
C PHE A 1132 -3.58 -35.23 -8.16
N THR A 1133 -3.59 -33.94 -8.54
CA THR A 1133 -2.90 -32.89 -7.79
C THR A 1133 -3.41 -32.79 -6.36
N LYS A 1134 -4.75 -32.76 -6.17
CA LYS A 1134 -5.37 -32.73 -4.84
C LYS A 1134 -4.94 -33.94 -4.00
N GLN A 1135 -4.81 -35.13 -4.59
CA GLN A 1135 -4.32 -36.34 -3.89
C GLN A 1135 -2.88 -36.17 -3.39
N ILE A 1136 -1.98 -35.69 -4.26
CA ILE A 1136 -0.57 -35.48 -3.93
C ILE A 1136 -0.43 -34.46 -2.79
N LEU A 1137 -1.12 -33.31 -2.90
CA LEU A 1137 -1.05 -32.25 -1.89
C LEU A 1137 -1.66 -32.70 -0.55
N LYS A 1138 -2.73 -33.51 -0.57
CA LYS A 1138 -3.34 -34.06 0.65
C LYS A 1138 -2.39 -35.02 1.37
N GLN A 1139 -1.69 -35.90 0.64
CA GLN A 1139 -0.67 -36.80 1.21
C GLN A 1139 0.50 -36.04 1.83
N GLY A 1140 0.77 -34.84 1.31
CA GLY A 1140 1.83 -33.95 1.75
C GLY A 1140 1.49 -32.92 2.81
N ASN A 1141 0.27 -32.96 3.38
CA ASN A 1141 -0.25 -31.91 4.27
C ASN A 1141 -0.26 -30.48 3.68
N ALA A 1142 -0.26 -30.35 2.35
CA ALA A 1142 -0.26 -29.08 1.62
C ALA A 1142 -1.64 -28.66 1.09
N TYR A 1143 -2.71 -29.40 1.45
CA TYR A 1143 -4.09 -29.16 0.99
C TYR A 1143 -5.06 -28.83 2.13
N LYS A 1144 -5.88 -27.77 1.97
CA LYS A 1144 -7.03 -27.36 2.81
C LYS A 1144 -6.82 -27.15 4.34
N LYS A 1145 -5.71 -27.56 4.95
CA LYS A 1145 -5.49 -27.37 6.40
C LYS A 1145 -5.23 -25.90 6.73
N GLN A 1146 -6.23 -25.18 7.25
CA GLN A 1146 -6.15 -23.77 7.68
C GLN A 1146 -5.03 -23.51 8.69
N GLU A 1147 -4.72 -24.51 9.53
CA GLU A 1147 -3.64 -24.48 10.53
C GLU A 1147 -2.26 -24.38 9.88
N HIS A 1148 -2.08 -24.97 8.69
CA HIS A 1148 -0.81 -24.99 7.95
C HIS A 1148 -0.80 -24.05 6.72
N GLY A 1149 -1.96 -23.54 6.30
CA GLY A 1149 -2.11 -22.57 5.21
C GLY A 1149 -1.76 -23.10 3.82
N GLY A 1150 -2.09 -24.37 3.55
CA GLY A 1150 -1.95 -24.99 2.22
C GLY A 1150 -3.01 -24.54 1.21
N MET A 1151 -2.85 -24.91 -0.06
CA MET A 1151 -3.72 -24.46 -1.15
C MET A 1151 -5.12 -25.11 -1.07
N GLY A 1152 -6.17 -24.28 -1.21
CA GLY A 1152 -7.56 -24.73 -1.24
C GLY A 1152 -7.95 -25.43 -2.56
N GLY A 1153 -9.13 -26.08 -2.59
CA GLY A 1153 -9.63 -26.78 -3.79
C GLY A 1153 -9.76 -25.89 -5.03
N VAL A 1154 -10.44 -24.75 -4.88
CA VAL A 1154 -10.60 -23.72 -5.92
C VAL A 1154 -9.24 -23.18 -6.37
N GLY A 1155 -8.29 -23.01 -5.45
CA GLY A 1155 -6.93 -22.57 -5.78
C GLY A 1155 -6.15 -23.58 -6.61
N VAL A 1156 -6.27 -24.88 -6.30
CA VAL A 1156 -5.66 -25.96 -7.11
C VAL A 1156 -6.27 -26.00 -8.51
N GLU A 1157 -7.59 -25.87 -8.63
CA GLU A 1157 -8.29 -25.83 -9.92
C GLU A 1157 -7.76 -24.68 -10.80
N HIS A 1158 -7.68 -23.48 -10.24
CA HIS A 1158 -7.10 -22.31 -10.93
C HIS A 1158 -5.63 -22.50 -11.28
N TRP A 1159 -4.84 -23.05 -10.36
CA TRP A 1159 -3.41 -23.24 -10.56
C TRP A 1159 -3.11 -24.19 -11.73
N ILE A 1160 -3.85 -25.29 -11.84
CA ILE A 1160 -3.69 -26.25 -12.93
C ILE A 1160 -4.15 -25.65 -14.27
N LEU A 1161 -5.30 -24.97 -14.30
CA LEU A 1161 -5.81 -24.31 -15.51
C LEU A 1161 -4.87 -23.19 -16.00
N ALA A 1162 -4.31 -22.40 -15.09
CA ALA A 1162 -3.31 -21.36 -15.41
C ALA A 1162 -2.02 -21.93 -16.03
N ASN A 1163 -1.78 -23.24 -15.86
CA ASN A 1163 -0.61 -23.95 -16.39
C ASN A 1163 -1.01 -24.96 -17.48
N GLY A 1164 -2.00 -24.60 -18.29
CA GLY A 1164 -2.40 -25.39 -19.46
C GLY A 1164 -3.18 -26.66 -19.13
N GLY A 1165 -3.73 -26.76 -17.93
CA GLY A 1165 -4.43 -27.96 -17.47
C GLY A 1165 -3.50 -29.12 -17.10
N ASN A 1166 -2.19 -28.88 -16.95
CA ASN A 1166 -1.17 -29.90 -16.73
C ASN A 1166 -0.48 -29.74 -15.37
N MET A 1167 -0.50 -30.80 -14.55
CA MET A 1167 0.07 -30.79 -13.21
C MET A 1167 1.60 -30.73 -13.19
N GLU A 1168 2.30 -31.47 -14.06
CA GLU A 1168 3.77 -31.42 -14.08
C GLU A 1168 4.27 -30.04 -14.50
N THR A 1169 3.61 -29.39 -15.47
CA THR A 1169 3.93 -28.01 -15.88
C THR A 1169 3.74 -27.04 -14.72
N ALA A 1170 2.62 -27.13 -13.99
CA ALA A 1170 2.36 -26.31 -12.81
C ALA A 1170 3.46 -26.50 -11.75
N PHE A 1171 3.85 -27.74 -11.48
CA PHE A 1171 4.88 -28.10 -10.51
C PHE A 1171 6.27 -27.57 -10.91
N ARG A 1172 6.67 -27.73 -12.18
CA ARG A 1172 7.97 -27.22 -12.68
C ARG A 1172 8.05 -25.70 -12.58
N ARG A 1173 7.02 -24.98 -13.04
CA ARG A 1173 6.98 -23.51 -12.96
C ARG A 1173 6.99 -22.99 -11.53
N PHE A 1174 6.32 -23.70 -10.62
CA PHE A 1174 6.36 -23.37 -9.20
C PHE A 1174 7.77 -23.54 -8.61
N LEU A 1175 8.47 -24.64 -8.94
CA LEU A 1175 9.87 -24.84 -8.55
C LEU A 1175 10.78 -23.78 -9.18
N GLU A 1176 10.65 -23.51 -10.48
CA GLU A 1176 11.44 -22.49 -11.17
C GLU A 1176 11.30 -21.12 -10.51
N ALA A 1177 10.09 -20.71 -10.15
CA ALA A 1177 9.83 -19.45 -9.47
C ALA A 1177 10.31 -19.44 -8.00
N ALA A 1178 10.40 -20.61 -7.36
CA ALA A 1178 10.83 -20.75 -5.96
C ALA A 1178 12.36 -20.74 -5.77
N TYR A 1179 13.13 -20.72 -6.85
CA TYR A 1179 14.59 -20.76 -6.80
C TYR A 1179 15.22 -19.60 -7.59
N GLU A 1180 16.24 -18.97 -7.00
CA GLU A 1180 17.14 -18.04 -7.67
C GLU A 1180 18.57 -18.49 -7.44
N GLU A 1181 19.40 -18.52 -8.48
CA GLU A 1181 20.81 -18.95 -8.37
C GLU A 1181 20.97 -20.30 -7.64
N LYS A 1182 20.00 -21.21 -7.84
CA LYS A 1182 19.89 -22.54 -7.19
C LYS A 1182 19.67 -22.48 -5.66
N LYS A 1183 19.30 -21.34 -5.10
CA LYS A 1183 18.87 -21.19 -3.71
C LYS A 1183 17.37 -20.96 -3.65
N ARG A 1184 16.73 -21.65 -2.70
CA ARG A 1184 15.32 -21.43 -2.38
C ARG A 1184 15.15 -20.01 -1.85
N ILE A 1185 14.17 -19.27 -2.39
CA ILE A 1185 13.86 -17.93 -1.92
C ILE A 1185 12.80 -17.95 -0.79
N PRO A 1186 12.75 -16.93 0.07
CA PRO A 1186 11.68 -16.78 1.06
C PRO A 1186 10.31 -16.58 0.40
N TYR A 1187 9.23 -16.93 1.12
CA TYR A 1187 7.86 -16.82 0.64
C TYR A 1187 7.51 -15.40 0.17
N GLU A 1188 8.01 -14.39 0.88
CA GLU A 1188 7.77 -12.97 0.64
C GLU A 1188 8.30 -12.54 -0.72
N LYS A 1189 9.44 -13.09 -1.15
CA LYS A 1189 9.99 -12.86 -2.48
C LYS A 1189 9.31 -13.72 -3.55
N PHE A 1190 8.86 -14.93 -3.18
CA PHE A 1190 8.14 -15.83 -4.08
C PHE A 1190 6.77 -15.28 -4.50
N ARG A 1191 5.98 -14.78 -3.54
CA ARG A 1191 4.62 -14.24 -3.78
C ARG A 1191 4.58 -12.96 -4.62
N GLU A 1192 5.73 -12.30 -4.82
CA GLU A 1192 5.87 -11.14 -5.72
C GLU A 1192 6.16 -11.56 -7.17
N LYS A 1193 6.52 -12.83 -7.39
CA LYS A 1193 6.96 -13.36 -8.69
C LYS A 1193 6.01 -14.36 -9.29
N TYR A 1194 5.30 -15.11 -8.44
CA TYR A 1194 4.40 -16.18 -8.85
C TYR A 1194 3.00 -15.86 -8.35
N HIS A 1195 2.05 -15.79 -9.27
CA HIS A 1195 0.66 -15.46 -8.98
C HIS A 1195 -0.27 -16.52 -9.54
N VAL A 1196 -1.33 -16.82 -8.81
CA VAL A 1196 -2.44 -17.64 -9.29
C VAL A 1196 -3.71 -16.84 -9.03
N MET A 1197 -4.04 -15.97 -9.97
CA MET A 1197 -5.17 -15.05 -9.88
C MET A 1197 -6.48 -15.69 -10.34
N ASP A 1198 -7.55 -15.34 -9.64
CA ASP A 1198 -8.92 -15.67 -9.98
C ASP A 1198 -9.58 -14.53 -10.78
N ALA A 1199 -10.20 -14.88 -11.91
CA ALA A 1199 -10.99 -13.94 -12.70
C ALA A 1199 -12.38 -13.68 -12.09
N GLY A 1200 -12.89 -14.65 -11.33
CA GLY A 1200 -14.12 -14.53 -10.55
C GLY A 1200 -13.87 -13.84 -9.20
N ILE A 1201 -14.95 -13.34 -8.61
CA ILE A 1201 -14.90 -12.73 -7.27
C ILE A 1201 -15.14 -13.83 -6.23
N ASN A 1202 -14.32 -13.83 -5.19
CA ASN A 1202 -14.59 -14.59 -3.98
C ASN A 1202 -15.80 -13.95 -3.29
N VAL A 1203 -16.95 -14.59 -3.42
CA VAL A 1203 -18.25 -14.12 -2.95
C VAL A 1203 -18.26 -13.82 -1.45
N LYS A 1204 -17.44 -14.51 -0.65
CA LYS A 1204 -17.35 -14.29 0.81
C LYS A 1204 -16.61 -13.00 1.17
N PHE A 1205 -15.55 -12.67 0.43
CA PHE A 1205 -14.69 -11.52 0.74
C PHE A 1205 -14.87 -10.35 -0.23
N MET A 1206 -15.69 -10.53 -1.28
CA MET A 1206 -15.97 -9.55 -2.33
C MET A 1206 -14.70 -8.99 -3.01
N VAL A 1207 -13.69 -9.85 -3.17
CA VAL A 1207 -12.41 -9.54 -3.83
C VAL A 1207 -11.99 -10.66 -4.78
N HIS A 1208 -11.10 -10.35 -5.73
CA HIS A 1208 -10.42 -11.35 -6.53
C HIS A 1208 -9.31 -12.00 -5.69
N ASP A 1209 -9.26 -13.33 -5.67
CA ASP A 1209 -8.23 -14.05 -4.95
C ASP A 1209 -6.94 -14.15 -5.78
N ASP A 1210 -5.81 -13.94 -5.12
CA ASP A 1210 -4.53 -14.50 -5.54
C ASP A 1210 -4.18 -15.65 -4.60
N PHE A 1211 -4.34 -16.87 -5.08
CA PHE A 1211 -4.18 -18.07 -4.26
C PHE A 1211 -2.75 -18.24 -3.73
N ILE A 1212 -1.75 -17.54 -4.27
CA ILE A 1212 -0.39 -17.53 -3.72
C ILE A 1212 -0.28 -16.57 -2.52
N ARG A 1213 -0.95 -15.42 -2.57
CA ARG A 1213 -1.01 -14.47 -1.44
C ARG A 1213 -1.86 -14.98 -0.28
N VAL A 1214 -2.78 -15.92 -0.53
CA VAL A 1214 -3.58 -16.60 0.49
C VAL A 1214 -2.80 -17.76 1.17
N LEU A 1215 -1.70 -18.26 0.58
CA LEU A 1215 -0.84 -19.26 1.23
C LEU A 1215 -0.15 -18.69 2.47
N LYS A 1216 0.11 -19.55 3.46
CA LYS A 1216 1.03 -19.20 4.57
C LYS A 1216 2.46 -19.63 4.24
N PRO A 1217 3.50 -19.05 4.87
CA PRO A 1217 4.89 -19.51 4.70
C PRO A 1217 5.08 -21.02 4.94
N SER A 1218 4.36 -21.59 5.91
CA SER A 1218 4.33 -23.04 6.16
C SER A 1218 3.68 -23.85 5.03
N GLY A 1219 2.63 -23.30 4.39
CA GLY A 1219 1.97 -23.91 3.24
C GLY A 1219 2.85 -23.87 2.01
N TYR A 1220 3.56 -22.76 1.77
CA TYR A 1220 4.58 -22.64 0.74
C TYR A 1220 5.69 -23.69 0.93
N ALA A 1221 6.19 -23.86 2.16
CA ALA A 1221 7.19 -24.88 2.46
C ALA A 1221 6.67 -26.30 2.22
N ALA A 1222 5.48 -26.63 2.70
CA ALA A 1222 4.87 -27.94 2.47
C ALA A 1222 4.65 -28.21 0.98
N MET A 1223 4.20 -27.23 0.20
CA MET A 1223 4.07 -27.37 -1.25
C MET A 1223 5.41 -27.69 -1.92
N LEU A 1224 6.48 -26.96 -1.58
CA LEU A 1224 7.81 -27.23 -2.13
C LEU A 1224 8.29 -28.64 -1.80
N ASP A 1225 8.20 -29.05 -0.54
CA ASP A 1225 8.65 -30.38 -0.11
C ASP A 1225 7.90 -31.49 -0.87
N VAL A 1226 6.59 -31.30 -1.09
CA VAL A 1226 5.74 -32.23 -1.83
C VAL A 1226 6.11 -32.29 -3.31
N ILE A 1227 6.32 -31.14 -3.94
CA ILE A 1227 6.67 -31.06 -5.37
C ILE A 1227 8.09 -31.60 -5.61
N GLU A 1228 9.04 -31.28 -4.75
CA GLU A 1228 10.41 -31.83 -4.84
C GLU A 1228 10.42 -33.35 -4.64
N LYS A 1229 9.63 -33.85 -3.68
CA LYS A 1229 9.47 -35.29 -3.47
C LYS A 1229 8.79 -35.97 -4.66
N TYR A 1230 7.91 -35.28 -5.38
CA TYR A 1230 7.29 -35.82 -6.58
C TYR A 1230 8.31 -36.05 -7.71
N PHE A 1231 9.31 -35.17 -7.87
CA PHE A 1231 10.34 -35.29 -8.91
C PHE A 1231 11.56 -36.14 -8.53
N LYS A 1232 11.77 -36.41 -7.24
CA LYS A 1232 12.72 -37.44 -6.77
C LYS A 1232 12.13 -38.81 -7.07
#